data_AF-L8LX93-F1
#
_entry.id   AF-L8LX93-F1
#
_cell.length_a   1.000
_cell.length_b   1.000
_cell.length_c   1.000
_cell.angle_alpha   90.00
_cell.angle_beta   90.00
_cell.angle_gamma   90.00
#
_symmetry.space_group_name_H-M   'P 1'
#
loop_
_entity.id
_entity.type
_entity.pdbx_description
1 polymer ?
#
loop_
_entity_poly.entity_id
_entity_poly.type
_entity_poly.pdbx_seq_one_letter_code
_entity_poly.pdbx_strand_id
1 'polypeptide(L)'
;MDNNLLLQPSAHEQYMLELINRARANPNAEATRYGLSDLNRGLSSGTISSAPKQPLAFNFSLTDAARDHSQWISDTNTFSHTGAGGSSPGDRMAAAGYDFTGSWSWGENIAWQGTTGTPNITNFVADEHEGLFLSDGHRKNILKSSFREIGVGVIQDTFTTSVRTYNAVITTQKFAYSGSSVFLTGVAFDDLVAEDAFYNVGEGLSGIEITATRQSDDKSFTTHTLDAGGYKIALDAGTYDVTFAENGTIIGNSYTITINSQNVKLDLDTSNLGTLPEESSPVIVDDGELIRGGQDKDTLRGGIKDDSLYGQGNDDKLIGNDGHDLLKGDEGNDILLGSDGHDTLYGGAGDDILYGQGGDDSLLGNDGNDTLNGGTGDDILYGKDDDDRLIGASGNDMLMGGDGHDFLLGNDGNDTLNGGIGDDILYGKDDNDSLIGANGNDTLRGNAGDDSLYGQGDNDRLIGDKGRDLLMGGNGDDILLGGNGDDTLYGEAGADVLFGQNNNDSLIGGDGNDTLYGEAGADILSGQNDDDRLIGADDNDSLYGGAGDDILLGQNGNDQLVGNDGNDSFYGGFGLNSLTGGSGSDRFVIMSATTGDRDTIEDFEDGIDRIVLSGDLSFGNLEIFNDPTSPGTIIEDKRSNTVIAIVSGVDASLITEADF
;
A
#
# COMPACT_ATOMS: atom_id res chain seq x y z
N MET A 1 -13.70 10.08 -12.04
CA MET A 1 -14.07 11.34 -11.37
C MET A 1 -14.85 10.98 -10.14
N ASP A 2 -14.16 10.89 -9.02
CA ASP A 2 -14.62 11.18 -7.65
C ASP A 2 -13.34 11.32 -6.80
N ASN A 3 -12.63 12.44 -6.99
CA ASN A 3 -11.42 12.79 -6.23
C ASN A 3 -11.80 13.60 -4.99
N ASN A 4 -12.57 13.00 -4.09
CA ASN A 4 -12.83 13.58 -2.77
C ASN A 4 -12.72 12.49 -1.69
N LEU A 5 -11.59 11.78 -1.69
CA LEU A 5 -11.01 11.32 -0.43
C LEU A 5 -10.74 12.58 0.39
N LEU A 6 -11.57 12.83 1.41
CA LEU A 6 -11.26 13.78 2.47
C LEU A 6 -9.93 13.32 3.07
N LEU A 7 -8.83 14.02 2.76
CA LEU A 7 -7.51 13.71 3.28
C LEU A 7 -7.54 13.85 4.81
N GLN A 8 -7.51 12.71 5.50
CA GLN A 8 -7.40 12.64 6.96
C GLN A 8 -6.22 13.48 7.47
N PRO A 9 -6.25 14.02 8.71
CA PRO A 9 -5.07 14.63 9.32
C PRO A 9 -3.92 13.63 9.39
N SER A 10 -2.69 14.11 9.18
CA SER A 10 -1.49 13.32 9.48
C SER A 10 -1.24 13.27 11.00
N ALA A 11 -0.48 12.27 11.45
CA ALA A 11 -0.05 12.15 12.85
C ALA A 11 0.63 13.43 13.39
N HIS A 12 1.37 14.16 12.54
CA HIS A 12 2.05 15.40 12.92
C HIS A 12 1.10 16.60 13.08
N GLU A 13 0.04 16.69 12.27
CA GLU A 13 -1.00 17.72 12.40
C GLU A 13 -1.85 17.49 13.64
N GLN A 14 -2.12 16.22 13.95
CA GLN A 14 -2.76 15.79 15.19
C GLN A 14 -1.89 16.10 16.42
N TYR A 15 -0.58 15.87 16.34
CA TYR A 15 0.35 16.22 17.41
C TYR A 15 0.36 17.71 17.75
N MET A 16 0.42 18.56 16.73
CA MET A 16 0.33 20.00 16.92
C MET A 16 -1.01 20.43 17.55
N LEU A 17 -2.13 19.81 17.18
CA LEU A 17 -3.44 20.06 17.79
C LEU A 17 -3.42 19.76 19.31
N GLU A 18 -2.81 18.66 19.70
CA GLU A 18 -2.74 18.22 21.09
C GLU A 18 -1.88 19.15 21.94
N LEU A 19 -0.73 19.56 21.42
CA LEU A 19 0.13 20.57 22.06
C LEU A 19 -0.64 21.89 22.30
N ILE A 20 -1.43 22.33 21.33
CA ILE A 20 -2.28 23.54 21.43
C ILE A 20 -3.36 23.35 22.50
N ASN A 21 -4.04 22.20 22.53
CA ASN A 21 -5.12 21.93 23.46
C ASN A 21 -4.62 21.72 24.89
N ARG A 22 -3.46 21.11 25.08
CA ARG A 22 -2.75 21.03 26.37
C ARG A 22 -2.42 22.43 26.91
N ALA A 23 -1.89 23.30 26.05
CA ALA A 23 -1.61 24.68 26.38
C ALA A 23 -2.87 25.47 26.80
N ARG A 24 -4.00 25.17 26.15
CA ARG A 24 -5.30 25.77 26.44
C ARG A 24 -5.91 25.26 27.76
N ALA A 25 -5.73 23.98 28.07
CA ALA A 25 -6.22 23.35 29.30
C ALA A 25 -5.51 23.93 30.54
N ASN A 26 -4.18 24.07 30.49
CA ASN A 26 -3.41 24.67 31.58
C ASN A 26 -2.38 25.70 31.08
N PRO A 27 -2.81 26.95 30.82
CA PRO A 27 -1.93 27.99 30.27
C PRO A 27 -0.71 28.29 31.14
N ASN A 28 -0.85 28.24 32.47
CA ASN A 28 0.25 28.53 33.38
C ASN A 28 1.30 27.41 33.42
N ALA A 29 0.86 26.14 33.38
CA ALA A 29 1.77 25.00 33.34
C ALA A 29 2.56 25.01 32.03
N GLU A 30 1.90 25.25 30.89
CA GLU A 30 2.58 25.35 29.60
C GLU A 30 3.56 26.54 29.56
N ALA A 31 3.18 27.69 30.12
CA ALA A 31 4.11 28.81 30.27
C ALA A 31 5.32 28.44 31.12
N THR A 32 5.12 27.70 32.22
CA THR A 32 6.22 27.23 33.07
C THR A 32 7.13 26.25 32.33
N ARG A 33 6.55 25.33 31.55
CA ARG A 33 7.28 24.35 30.72
C ARG A 33 8.29 25.03 29.80
N TYR A 34 7.91 26.14 29.18
CA TYR A 34 8.79 26.91 28.28
C TYR A 34 9.53 28.07 28.97
N GLY A 35 9.63 28.06 30.31
CA GLY A 35 10.36 29.09 31.06
C GLY A 35 9.77 30.50 31.00
N LEU A 36 8.49 30.63 30.68
CA LEU A 36 7.75 31.89 30.61
C LEU A 36 7.11 32.23 31.97
N SER A 37 7.73 33.13 32.72
CA SER A 37 7.27 33.53 34.06
C SER A 37 6.01 34.41 34.10
N ASP A 38 5.61 34.98 32.96
CA ASP A 38 4.39 35.77 32.80
C ASP A 38 3.73 35.47 31.46
N LEU A 39 2.50 34.92 31.49
CA LEU A 39 1.68 34.66 30.30
C LEU A 39 1.44 35.92 29.44
N ASN A 40 1.42 37.09 30.07
CA ASN A 40 1.26 38.39 29.42
C ASN A 40 2.59 39.10 29.15
N ARG A 41 3.74 38.40 29.23
CA ARG A 41 5.03 38.97 28.82
C ARG A 41 4.89 39.55 27.40
N GLY A 42 5.33 40.79 27.22
CA GLY A 42 5.23 41.50 25.94
C GLY A 42 3.81 41.96 25.54
N LEU A 43 2.81 41.72 26.37
CA LEU A 43 1.42 42.13 26.18
C LEU A 43 0.96 43.12 27.26
N SER A 44 -0.17 43.79 27.01
CA SER A 44 -0.82 44.56 28.08
C SER A 44 -1.33 43.60 29.16
N SER A 45 -1.20 44.00 30.43
CA SER A 45 -1.67 43.16 31.55
C SER A 45 -3.14 42.75 31.38
N GLY A 46 -3.43 41.46 31.58
CA GLY A 46 -4.77 40.90 31.46
C GLY A 46 -5.23 40.61 30.02
N THR A 47 -4.36 40.72 29.02
CA THR A 47 -4.68 40.38 27.62
C THR A 47 -4.99 38.89 27.45
N ILE A 48 -4.19 38.03 28.07
CA ILE A 48 -4.37 36.59 28.14
C ILE A 48 -4.76 36.23 29.57
N SER A 49 -5.95 35.63 29.72
CA SER A 49 -6.40 35.05 30.99
C SER A 49 -5.65 33.74 31.25
N SER A 50 -5.30 33.46 32.49
CA SER A 50 -4.73 32.16 32.91
C SER A 50 -5.78 31.07 33.11
N ALA A 51 -7.08 31.39 33.07
CA ALA A 51 -8.14 30.39 33.21
C ALA A 51 -8.07 29.35 32.08
N PRO A 52 -8.42 28.07 32.32
CA PRO A 52 -8.55 27.08 31.26
C PRO A 52 -9.41 27.59 30.10
N LYS A 53 -9.01 27.27 28.87
CA LYS A 53 -9.76 27.58 27.65
C LYS A 53 -10.46 26.31 27.17
N GLN A 54 -11.58 26.50 26.50
CA GLN A 54 -12.21 25.41 25.77
C GLN A 54 -11.22 24.88 24.73
N PRO A 55 -11.07 23.56 24.58
CA PRO A 55 -10.25 22.99 23.52
C PRO A 55 -10.78 23.42 22.14
N LEU A 56 -9.89 23.42 21.17
CA LEU A 56 -10.21 23.66 19.78
C LEU A 56 -10.52 22.32 19.12
N ALA A 57 -11.58 22.32 18.35
CA ALA A 57 -12.03 21.16 17.60
C ALA A 57 -11.40 21.18 16.20
N PHE A 58 -10.95 20.02 15.73
CA PHE A 58 -10.34 19.92 14.41
C PHE A 58 -11.37 20.18 13.28
N ASN A 59 -10.96 20.90 12.24
CA ASN A 59 -11.80 21.23 11.09
C ASN A 59 -11.02 20.99 9.78
N PHE A 60 -11.57 20.13 8.91
CA PHE A 60 -10.94 19.72 7.65
C PHE A 60 -10.76 20.89 6.67
N SER A 61 -11.79 21.73 6.47
CA SER A 61 -11.66 22.91 5.60
C SER A 61 -10.60 23.89 6.10
N LEU A 62 -10.45 24.04 7.42
CA LEU A 62 -9.36 24.87 7.96
C LEU A 62 -7.99 24.21 7.76
N THR A 63 -7.93 22.88 7.77
CA THR A 63 -6.70 22.08 7.59
C THR A 63 -6.24 22.13 6.14
N ASP A 64 -7.15 21.97 5.19
CA ASP A 64 -6.85 22.14 3.77
C ASP A 64 -6.31 23.55 3.50
N ALA A 65 -6.99 24.58 4.05
CA ALA A 65 -6.51 25.96 3.96
C ALA A 65 -5.14 26.19 4.65
N ALA A 66 -4.77 25.35 5.61
CA ALA A 66 -3.48 25.41 6.30
C ALA A 66 -2.39 24.72 5.48
N ARG A 67 -2.65 23.51 4.97
CA ARG A 67 -1.75 22.74 4.08
C ARG A 67 -1.42 23.54 2.82
N ASP A 68 -2.44 24.07 2.15
CA ASP A 68 -2.27 24.91 0.95
C ASP A 68 -1.38 26.13 1.22
N HIS A 69 -1.50 26.72 2.42
CA HIS A 69 -0.71 27.88 2.78
C HIS A 69 0.73 27.52 3.14
N SER A 70 0.94 26.41 3.85
CA SER A 70 2.27 25.87 4.12
C SER A 70 2.99 25.51 2.80
N GLN A 71 2.29 24.87 1.85
CA GLN A 71 2.84 24.56 0.54
C GLN A 71 3.17 25.83 -0.25
N TRP A 72 2.28 26.83 -0.25
CA TRP A 72 2.57 28.10 -0.89
C TRP A 72 3.80 28.82 -0.30
N ILE A 73 4.00 28.76 1.01
CA ILE A 73 5.21 29.32 1.67
C ILE A 73 6.46 28.62 1.14
N SER A 74 6.43 27.29 1.01
CA SER A 74 7.50 26.49 0.42
C SER A 74 7.77 26.89 -1.02
N ASP A 75 6.76 26.75 -1.89
CA ASP A 75 6.86 26.97 -3.34
C ASP A 75 7.40 28.37 -3.69
N THR A 76 6.99 29.38 -2.91
CA THR A 76 7.34 30.78 -3.17
C THR A 76 8.52 31.27 -2.34
N ASN A 77 9.07 30.44 -1.44
CA ASN A 77 10.10 30.80 -0.48
C ASN A 77 9.77 32.11 0.27
N THR A 78 8.48 32.31 0.56
CA THR A 78 7.94 33.56 1.12
C THR A 78 7.22 33.26 2.44
N PHE A 79 7.83 33.65 3.56
CA PHE A 79 7.23 33.48 4.88
C PHE A 79 6.31 34.66 5.23
N SER A 80 5.02 34.51 4.97
CA SER A 80 4.03 35.60 5.08
C SER A 80 2.63 35.10 5.40
N HIS A 81 1.87 35.87 6.20
CA HIS A 81 0.43 35.66 6.41
C HIS A 81 -0.41 36.05 5.18
N THR A 82 0.12 36.94 4.34
CA THR A 82 -0.48 37.33 3.06
C THR A 82 -0.02 36.34 2.00
N GLY A 83 -0.96 35.54 1.48
CA GLY A 83 -0.70 34.44 0.55
C GLY A 83 -0.81 34.84 -0.92
N ALA A 84 -0.99 33.85 -1.79
CA ALA A 84 -1.14 34.03 -3.23
C ALA A 84 -2.16 35.13 -3.58
N GLY A 85 -1.80 36.01 -4.53
CA GLY A 85 -2.67 37.09 -4.99
C GLY A 85 -3.01 38.17 -3.94
N GLY A 86 -2.33 38.17 -2.79
CA GLY A 86 -2.65 39.07 -1.67
C GLY A 86 -3.74 38.56 -0.74
N SER A 87 -4.07 37.26 -0.80
CA SER A 87 -5.12 36.65 0.03
C SER A 87 -4.84 36.77 1.52
N SER A 88 -5.87 37.11 2.29
CA SER A 88 -5.86 37.02 3.75
C SER A 88 -6.11 35.57 4.20
N PRO A 89 -5.78 35.22 5.47
CA PRO A 89 -6.09 33.89 5.98
C PRO A 89 -7.57 33.54 5.92
N GLY A 90 -8.47 34.51 6.15
CA GLY A 90 -9.91 34.33 6.00
C GLY A 90 -10.35 34.02 4.56
N ASP A 91 -9.73 34.65 3.56
CA ASP A 91 -10.01 34.34 2.15
C ASP A 91 -9.63 32.90 1.81
N ARG A 92 -8.49 32.42 2.35
CA ARG A 92 -8.04 31.03 2.17
C ARG A 92 -8.95 30.02 2.86
N MET A 93 -9.38 30.31 4.10
CA MET A 93 -10.35 29.48 4.82
C MET A 93 -11.68 29.38 4.04
N ALA A 94 -12.18 30.51 3.51
CA ALA A 94 -13.40 30.51 2.71
C ALA A 94 -13.23 29.74 1.39
N ALA A 95 -12.08 29.86 0.74
CA ALA A 95 -11.76 29.12 -0.49
C ALA A 95 -11.72 27.60 -0.27
N ALA A 96 -11.27 27.14 0.91
CA ALA A 96 -11.29 25.75 1.32
C ALA A 96 -12.67 25.26 1.83
N GLY A 97 -13.73 26.08 1.67
CA GLY A 97 -15.10 25.69 2.00
C GLY A 97 -15.54 25.94 3.44
N TYR A 98 -14.75 26.65 4.25
CA TYR A 98 -15.17 27.01 5.61
C TYR A 98 -16.24 28.13 5.58
N ASP A 99 -17.44 27.84 6.11
CA ASP A 99 -18.56 28.79 6.11
C ASP A 99 -18.50 29.75 7.30
N PHE A 100 -18.32 31.04 7.02
CA PHE A 100 -18.32 32.10 8.02
C PHE A 100 -19.74 32.60 8.31
N THR A 101 -20.38 32.01 9.32
CA THR A 101 -21.72 32.41 9.79
C THR A 101 -21.66 33.63 10.74
N GLY A 102 -22.80 34.29 10.98
CA GLY A 102 -22.89 35.57 11.68
C GLY A 102 -22.28 35.56 13.09
N SER A 103 -21.37 36.50 13.37
CA SER A 103 -20.41 36.58 14.50
C SER A 103 -19.23 35.61 14.40
N TRP A 104 -18.32 35.88 13.46
CA TRP A 104 -17.12 35.08 13.22
C TRP A 104 -15.84 35.78 13.70
N SER A 105 -14.83 34.99 14.06
CA SER A 105 -13.46 35.45 14.31
C SER A 105 -12.50 34.38 13.80
N TRP A 106 -11.41 34.80 13.17
CA TRP A 106 -10.33 33.91 12.76
C TRP A 106 -8.96 34.39 13.26
N GLY A 107 -7.96 33.51 13.17
CA GLY A 107 -6.56 33.77 13.44
C GLY A 107 -5.67 32.83 12.63
N GLU A 108 -4.42 33.23 12.43
CA GLU A 108 -3.42 32.38 11.79
C GLU A 108 -2.11 32.48 12.56
N ASN A 109 -1.46 31.34 12.77
CA ASN A 109 -0.04 31.27 13.11
C ASN A 109 0.68 30.53 11.98
N ILE A 110 1.90 30.95 11.68
CA ILE A 110 2.81 30.24 10.77
C ILE A 110 4.15 30.06 11.47
N ALA A 111 4.77 28.91 11.27
CA ALA A 111 6.09 28.55 11.76
C ALA A 111 6.86 27.81 10.67
N TRP A 112 8.18 27.89 10.73
CA TRP A 112 9.03 26.98 9.99
C TRP A 112 10.32 26.73 10.77
N GLN A 113 10.85 25.52 10.64
CA GLN A 113 12.18 25.15 11.05
C GLN A 113 12.91 24.44 9.93
N GLY A 114 14.23 24.63 9.86
CA GLY A 114 15.03 24.09 8.77
C GLY A 114 16.38 23.57 9.24
N THR A 115 16.76 22.41 8.71
CA THR A 115 18.09 21.82 8.88
C THR A 115 18.74 21.57 7.52
N THR A 116 20.01 21.18 7.55
CA THR A 116 20.80 20.87 6.37
C THR A 116 20.96 19.37 6.15
N GLY A 117 20.52 18.57 7.12
CA GLY A 117 20.34 17.11 7.02
C GLY A 117 18.86 16.76 6.95
N THR A 118 18.50 15.54 7.35
CA THR A 118 17.10 15.09 7.41
C THR A 118 16.41 15.67 8.66
N PRO A 119 15.26 16.35 8.53
CA PRO A 119 14.51 16.86 9.68
C PRO A 119 13.81 15.71 10.42
N ASN A 120 13.84 15.74 11.76
CA ASN A 120 12.92 14.94 12.57
C ASN A 120 11.64 15.77 12.74
N ILE A 121 10.57 15.37 12.05
CA ILE A 121 9.34 16.16 11.92
C ILE A 121 8.68 16.37 13.29
N THR A 122 8.61 15.32 14.11
CA THR A 122 8.03 15.37 15.46
C THR A 122 8.73 16.40 16.36
N ASN A 123 10.07 16.40 16.38
CA ASN A 123 10.83 17.38 17.14
C ASN A 123 10.61 18.79 16.61
N PHE A 124 10.59 18.97 15.29
CA PHE A 124 10.36 20.28 14.68
C PHE A 124 8.97 20.82 15.01
N VAL A 125 7.93 19.97 14.98
CA VAL A 125 6.56 20.33 15.38
C VAL A 125 6.51 20.77 16.85
N ALA A 126 7.18 20.04 17.76
CA ALA A 126 7.23 20.41 19.17
C ALA A 126 7.93 21.78 19.38
N ASP A 127 9.09 21.96 18.75
CA ASP A 127 9.87 23.19 18.85
C ASP A 127 9.15 24.39 18.20
N GLU A 128 8.42 24.16 17.10
CA GLU A 128 7.56 25.17 16.47
C GLU A 128 6.42 25.59 17.40
N HIS A 129 5.74 24.65 18.06
CA HIS A 129 4.72 24.98 19.05
C HIS A 129 5.30 25.79 20.22
N GLU A 130 6.46 25.40 20.76
CA GLU A 130 7.17 26.19 21.76
C GLU A 130 7.45 27.61 21.26
N GLY A 131 8.03 27.75 20.06
CA GLY A 131 8.33 29.04 19.45
C GLY A 131 7.09 29.91 19.24
N LEU A 132 5.98 29.32 18.79
CA LEU A 132 4.69 29.98 18.67
C LEU A 132 4.13 30.38 20.05
N PHE A 133 4.26 29.53 21.06
CA PHE A 133 3.79 29.84 22.41
C PHE A 133 4.62 30.95 23.08
N LEU A 134 5.93 31.03 22.80
CA LEU A 134 6.80 32.09 23.31
C LEU A 134 6.60 33.44 22.59
N SER A 135 6.05 33.43 21.37
CA SER A 135 5.73 34.65 20.60
C SER A 135 4.43 35.33 21.04
N ASP A 136 4.50 36.62 21.33
CA ASP A 136 3.39 37.43 21.86
C ASP A 136 2.13 37.43 20.99
N GLY A 137 2.29 37.50 19.67
CA GLY A 137 1.18 37.49 18.71
C GLY A 137 0.55 36.11 18.57
N HIS A 138 1.38 35.08 18.50
CA HIS A 138 0.95 33.70 18.27
C HIS A 138 0.33 33.07 19.53
N ARG A 139 0.92 33.34 20.71
CA ARG A 139 0.37 32.95 22.02
C ARG A 139 -1.05 33.48 22.23
N LYS A 140 -1.35 34.71 21.76
CA LYS A 140 -2.71 35.25 21.80
C LYS A 140 -3.70 34.41 20.99
N ASN A 141 -3.30 33.89 19.84
CA ASN A 141 -4.16 33.04 19.02
C ASN A 141 -4.38 31.69 19.72
N ILE A 142 -3.30 31.02 20.14
CA ILE A 142 -3.34 29.73 20.87
C ILE A 142 -4.26 29.83 22.08
N LEU A 143 -4.18 30.91 22.86
CA LEU A 143 -4.93 31.09 24.11
C LEU A 143 -6.18 31.99 23.97
N LYS A 144 -6.66 32.26 22.75
CA LYS A 144 -7.86 33.07 22.57
C LYS A 144 -9.10 32.30 23.01
N SER A 145 -9.82 32.82 24.01
CA SER A 145 -11.04 32.19 24.53
C SER A 145 -12.21 32.15 23.55
N SER A 146 -12.17 32.89 22.44
CA SER A 146 -13.26 32.95 21.47
C SER A 146 -13.17 31.89 20.38
N PHE A 147 -11.99 31.33 20.10
CA PHE A 147 -11.84 30.28 19.08
C PHE A 147 -12.42 28.96 19.55
N ARG A 148 -12.99 28.20 18.62
CA ARG A 148 -13.63 26.89 18.84
C ARG A 148 -13.16 25.82 17.89
N GLU A 149 -12.61 26.21 16.75
CA GLU A 149 -12.14 25.31 15.71
C GLU A 149 -10.71 25.65 15.31
N ILE A 150 -10.00 24.64 14.82
CA ILE A 150 -8.65 24.77 14.29
C ILE A 150 -8.44 23.83 13.10
N GLY A 151 -7.67 24.28 12.13
CA GLY A 151 -7.00 23.39 11.17
C GLY A 151 -5.48 23.56 11.29
N VAL A 152 -4.75 22.46 11.12
CA VAL A 152 -3.29 22.45 11.17
C VAL A 152 -2.77 21.84 9.87
N GLY A 153 -1.82 22.51 9.22
CA GLY A 153 -1.15 22.01 8.03
C GLY A 153 0.34 21.91 8.28
N VAL A 154 0.87 20.69 8.35
CA VAL A 154 2.30 20.40 8.51
C VAL A 154 2.80 19.78 7.23
N ILE A 155 3.82 20.38 6.61
CA ILE A 155 4.49 19.78 5.45
C ILE A 155 6.00 19.68 5.69
N GLN A 156 6.63 18.68 5.08
CA GLN A 156 8.07 18.61 4.93
C GLN A 156 8.44 18.93 3.47
N ASP A 157 9.23 19.97 3.28
CA ASP A 157 9.69 20.40 1.96
C ASP A 157 11.00 21.20 2.11
N THR A 158 11.32 22.09 1.17
CA THR A 158 12.50 22.95 1.22
C THR A 158 12.12 24.41 1.42
N PHE A 159 12.93 25.14 2.19
CA PHE A 159 12.76 26.58 2.34
C PHE A 159 14.08 27.31 2.11
N THR A 160 14.09 28.21 1.12
CA THR A 160 15.25 28.97 0.68
C THR A 160 15.20 30.39 1.20
N THR A 161 16.13 30.70 2.10
CA THR A 161 16.39 32.06 2.56
C THR A 161 17.31 32.79 1.58
N SER A 162 17.56 34.09 1.81
CA SER A 162 18.52 34.87 1.02
C SER A 162 19.97 34.36 1.08
N VAL A 163 20.27 33.39 1.96
CA VAL A 163 21.61 32.90 2.23
C VAL A 163 21.75 31.39 1.98
N ARG A 164 20.69 30.59 2.18
CA ARG A 164 20.75 29.12 2.09
C ARG A 164 19.37 28.47 1.94
N THR A 165 19.33 27.30 1.30
CA THR A 165 18.21 26.35 1.28
C THR A 165 18.30 25.34 2.43
N TYR A 166 17.18 25.10 3.10
CA TYR A 166 17.03 24.16 4.20
C TYR A 166 16.01 23.09 3.84
N ASN A 167 16.21 21.87 4.34
CA ASN A 167 15.13 20.89 4.48
C ASN A 167 14.29 21.34 5.68
N ALA A 168 13.04 21.68 5.42
CA ALA A 168 12.21 22.42 6.35
C ALA A 168 10.90 21.68 6.66
N VAL A 169 10.47 21.83 7.91
CA VAL A 169 9.08 21.62 8.29
C VAL A 169 8.42 22.99 8.31
N ILE A 170 7.24 23.10 7.71
CA ILE A 170 6.47 24.34 7.64
C ILE A 170 5.08 24.05 8.19
N THR A 171 4.72 24.77 9.25
CA THR A 171 3.42 24.60 9.92
C THR A 171 2.58 25.85 9.81
N THR A 172 1.31 25.67 9.41
CA THR A 172 0.28 26.70 9.48
C THR A 172 -0.83 26.26 10.43
N GLN A 173 -1.26 27.14 11.33
CA GLN A 173 -2.41 26.94 12.23
C GLN A 173 -3.50 27.94 11.86
N LYS A 174 -4.71 27.45 11.60
CA LYS A 174 -5.89 28.22 11.19
C LYS A 174 -6.94 28.16 12.29
N PHE A 175 -7.10 29.23 13.06
CA PHE A 175 -8.05 29.29 14.16
C PHE A 175 -9.35 29.92 13.70
N ALA A 176 -10.49 29.38 14.12
CA ALA A 176 -11.78 29.96 13.77
C ALA A 176 -12.84 29.82 14.88
N TYR A 177 -13.89 30.62 14.69
CA TYR A 177 -15.18 30.53 15.36
C TYR A 177 -16.24 30.93 14.34
N SER A 178 -17.11 29.99 13.98
CA SER A 178 -18.33 30.20 13.20
C SER A 178 -19.43 29.43 13.94
N GLY A 179 -20.55 30.09 14.26
CA GLY A 179 -21.59 29.55 15.14
C GLY A 179 -22.43 28.40 14.56
N SER A 180 -21.85 27.51 13.76
CA SER A 180 -22.55 26.41 13.08
C SER A 180 -21.97 25.03 13.45
N SER A 181 -22.89 24.11 13.72
CA SER A 181 -22.76 22.70 14.16
C SER A 181 -22.01 22.49 15.48
N VAL A 182 -22.71 21.87 16.43
CA VAL A 182 -22.12 21.44 17.68
C VAL A 182 -21.66 20.00 17.51
N PHE A 183 -20.45 19.69 17.93
CA PHE A 183 -19.96 18.31 17.90
C PHE A 183 -19.15 18.02 19.15
N LEU A 184 -19.21 16.76 19.59
CA LEU A 184 -18.38 16.24 20.66
C LEU A 184 -17.07 15.76 20.04
N THR A 185 -15.95 16.24 20.57
CA THR A 185 -14.61 15.69 20.28
C THR A 185 -14.14 14.93 21.50
N GLY A 186 -13.95 13.62 21.41
CA GLY A 186 -13.33 12.83 22.47
C GLY A 186 -11.81 12.88 22.32
N VAL A 187 -11.11 13.39 23.33
CA VAL A 187 -9.66 13.15 23.52
C VAL A 187 -9.50 12.82 24.99
N ALA A 188 -9.21 11.58 25.34
CA ALA A 188 -8.94 11.19 26.71
C ALA A 188 -7.47 11.49 27.05
N PHE A 189 -7.21 12.04 28.23
CA PHE A 189 -5.90 11.95 28.88
C PHE A 189 -6.09 11.71 30.38
N ASP A 190 -5.33 10.77 30.93
CA ASP A 190 -4.78 10.85 32.28
C ASP A 190 -3.26 10.56 32.19
N ASP A 191 -2.47 11.42 32.83
CA ASP A 191 -1.05 11.19 33.11
C ASP A 191 -0.74 11.87 34.44
N LEU A 192 -0.76 11.05 35.48
CA LEU A 192 -0.05 11.27 36.73
C LEU A 192 1.02 10.18 36.80
N VAL A 193 2.23 10.40 36.29
CA VAL A 193 3.45 10.71 37.07
C VAL A 193 4.66 10.86 36.11
N ALA A 194 5.55 11.77 36.49
CA ALA A 194 6.67 12.33 35.73
C ALA A 194 7.81 11.39 35.28
N GLU A 195 8.45 11.90 34.22
CA GLU A 195 9.78 11.67 33.62
C GLU A 195 9.88 10.53 32.58
N ASP A 196 10.14 10.96 31.33
CA ASP A 196 10.39 10.25 30.06
C ASP A 196 9.22 9.86 29.11
N ALA A 197 8.01 10.37 29.34
CA ALA A 197 6.91 10.24 28.37
C ALA A 197 7.00 11.23 27.18
N PHE A 198 7.45 10.77 26.01
CA PHE A 198 7.18 11.42 24.72
C PHE A 198 5.94 10.78 24.06
N TYR A 199 4.78 11.35 24.37
CA TYR A 199 3.52 11.37 23.64
C TYR A 199 3.26 10.27 22.57
N ASN A 200 2.43 9.27 22.93
CA ASN A 200 1.46 8.67 21.99
C ASN A 200 0.36 9.70 21.74
N VAL A 201 0.15 10.07 20.49
CA VAL A 201 -0.69 11.19 20.06
C VAL A 201 -1.81 10.64 19.18
N GLY A 202 -3.02 10.57 19.73
CA GLY A 202 -4.24 10.37 18.96
C GLY A 202 -4.38 9.00 18.29
N GLU A 203 -4.67 7.96 19.06
CA GLU A 203 -5.49 6.85 18.56
C GLU A 203 -6.77 6.84 19.39
N GLY A 204 -7.92 7.06 18.74
CA GLY A 204 -9.13 6.52 19.35
C GLY A 204 -8.98 5.00 19.28
N LEU A 205 -9.43 4.28 20.29
CA LEU A 205 -9.48 2.81 20.23
C LEU A 205 -10.33 2.39 19.02
N SER A 206 -9.78 1.54 18.14
CA SER A 206 -10.57 0.90 17.08
C SER A 206 -11.74 0.12 17.73
N GLY A 207 -12.88 0.00 17.05
CA GLY A 207 -14.03 -0.78 17.56
C GLY A 207 -15.00 -0.06 18.53
N ILE A 208 -14.68 1.14 19.02
CA ILE A 208 -15.56 1.87 19.94
C ILE A 208 -16.58 2.75 19.19
N GLU A 209 -17.85 2.44 19.41
CA GLU A 209 -19.03 3.20 19.03
C GLU A 209 -19.44 4.19 20.15
N ILE A 210 -19.50 5.49 19.85
CA ILE A 210 -20.11 6.47 20.75
C ILE A 210 -21.53 6.75 20.28
N THR A 211 -22.52 6.44 21.11
CA THR A 211 -23.93 6.75 20.89
C THR A 211 -24.42 7.82 21.86
N ALA A 212 -24.92 8.94 21.34
CA ALA A 212 -25.54 10.01 22.12
C ALA A 212 -27.05 10.05 21.87
N THR A 213 -27.85 9.77 22.90
CA THR A 213 -29.32 9.72 22.83
C THR A 213 -29.94 10.93 23.50
N ARG A 214 -30.67 11.74 22.74
CA ARG A 214 -31.24 13.00 23.22
C ARG A 214 -32.45 12.77 24.12
N GLN A 215 -32.40 13.22 25.37
CA GLN A 215 -33.44 13.01 26.37
C GLN A 215 -34.82 13.61 26.02
N SER A 216 -34.87 14.61 25.13
CA SER A 216 -36.13 15.29 24.80
C SER A 216 -37.06 14.47 23.90
N ASP A 217 -36.48 13.59 23.07
CA ASP A 217 -37.20 12.87 22.00
C ASP A 217 -36.53 11.55 21.58
N ASP A 218 -35.61 11.04 22.39
CA ASP A 218 -34.88 9.78 22.21
C ASP A 218 -34.15 9.65 20.87
N LYS A 219 -33.78 10.79 20.25
CA LYS A 219 -33.01 10.78 19.00
C LYS A 219 -31.55 10.41 19.29
N SER A 220 -31.11 9.28 18.75
CA SER A 220 -29.72 8.82 18.87
C SER A 220 -28.86 9.25 17.68
N PHE A 221 -27.60 9.52 17.97
CA PHE A 221 -26.54 9.83 17.03
C PHE A 221 -25.36 8.92 17.37
N THR A 222 -24.62 8.47 16.38
CA THR A 222 -23.57 7.45 16.56
C THR A 222 -22.32 7.83 15.77
N THR A 223 -21.13 7.59 16.30
CA THR A 223 -19.84 7.67 15.59
C THR A 223 -18.93 6.53 15.99
N HIS A 224 -18.03 6.15 15.09
CA HIS A 224 -16.91 5.25 15.36
C HIS A 224 -15.60 6.03 15.36
N THR A 225 -14.51 5.34 15.68
CA THR A 225 -13.13 5.80 15.63
C THR A 225 -12.78 6.34 14.24
N LEU A 226 -11.99 7.42 14.19
CA LEU A 226 -11.34 7.87 12.96
C LEU A 226 -9.95 7.23 12.88
N ASP A 227 -9.54 6.78 11.70
CA ASP A 227 -8.21 6.20 11.39
C ASP A 227 -7.01 7.12 11.74
N ALA A 228 -7.28 8.34 12.21
CA ALA A 228 -6.30 9.35 12.62
C ALA A 228 -6.58 9.95 14.00
N GLY A 229 -7.28 9.24 14.90
CA GLY A 229 -7.00 9.44 16.33
C GLY A 229 -8.05 9.98 17.28
N GLY A 230 -9.33 9.75 17.03
CA GLY A 230 -10.36 10.10 18.01
C GLY A 230 -11.77 9.94 17.47
N TYR A 231 -12.76 10.41 18.24
CA TYR A 231 -14.18 10.26 17.92
C TYR A 231 -14.85 11.61 17.66
N LYS A 232 -15.72 11.68 16.64
CA LYS A 232 -16.50 12.87 16.29
C LYS A 232 -17.98 12.56 16.08
N ILE A 233 -18.82 13.05 16.99
CA ILE A 233 -20.27 12.94 16.85
C ILE A 233 -20.93 14.33 16.73
N ALA A 234 -21.67 14.55 15.64
CA ALA A 234 -22.37 15.80 15.37
C ALA A 234 -23.75 15.80 16.04
N LEU A 235 -23.98 16.76 16.94
CA LEU A 235 -25.18 16.87 17.76
C LEU A 235 -25.82 18.26 17.58
N ASP A 236 -27.13 18.36 17.68
CA ASP A 236 -27.79 19.66 17.86
C ASP A 236 -27.93 19.99 19.36
N ALA A 237 -28.34 21.22 19.69
CA ALA A 237 -28.48 21.63 21.08
C ALA A 237 -29.55 20.78 21.79
N GLY A 238 -29.21 20.24 22.96
CA GLY A 238 -30.06 19.33 23.71
C GLY A 238 -29.31 18.66 24.86
N THR A 239 -30.04 17.97 25.73
CA THR A 239 -29.44 17.10 26.75
C THR A 239 -29.44 15.67 26.23
N TYR A 240 -28.29 15.00 26.31
CA TYR A 240 -28.03 13.68 25.76
C TYR A 240 -27.51 12.75 26.84
N ASP A 241 -27.93 11.49 26.79
CA ASP A 241 -27.25 10.39 27.45
C ASP A 241 -26.29 9.76 26.45
N VAL A 242 -25.01 9.84 26.75
CA VAL A 242 -23.93 9.32 25.92
C VAL A 242 -23.46 8.00 26.47
N THR A 243 -23.48 6.99 25.63
CA THR A 243 -22.99 5.64 25.88
C THR A 243 -21.86 5.35 24.93
N PHE A 244 -20.89 4.61 25.42
CA PHE A 244 -19.81 4.03 24.64
C PHE A 244 -20.14 2.56 24.49
N ALA A 245 -19.95 1.99 23.31
CA ALA A 245 -20.20 0.59 23.05
C ALA A 245 -19.07 0.02 22.22
N GLU A 246 -18.71 -1.22 22.45
CA GLU A 246 -17.74 -1.97 21.67
C GLU A 246 -18.45 -3.19 21.12
N ASN A 247 -18.40 -3.39 19.79
CA ASN A 247 -19.13 -4.47 19.12
C ASN A 247 -20.62 -4.57 19.51
N GLY A 248 -21.26 -3.41 19.74
CA GLY A 248 -22.68 -3.28 20.12
C GLY A 248 -22.99 -3.47 21.61
N THR A 249 -21.99 -3.72 22.47
CA THR A 249 -22.16 -3.85 23.93
C THR A 249 -21.76 -2.56 24.63
N ILE A 250 -22.65 -1.96 25.43
CA ILE A 250 -22.35 -0.71 26.16
C ILE A 250 -21.25 -0.94 27.19
N ILE A 251 -20.14 -0.22 27.04
CA ILE A 251 -19.00 -0.19 27.95
C ILE A 251 -19.08 1.07 28.83
N GLY A 252 -18.86 0.90 30.14
CA GLY A 252 -18.87 2.00 31.11
C GLY A 252 -20.26 2.57 31.47
N ASN A 253 -20.26 3.74 32.13
CA ASN A 253 -21.48 4.43 32.55
C ASN A 253 -22.09 5.25 31.40
N SER A 254 -23.41 5.45 31.41
CA SER A 254 -24.06 6.46 30.56
C SER A 254 -23.84 7.86 31.14
N TYR A 255 -23.40 8.79 30.30
CA TYR A 255 -23.09 10.16 30.70
C TYR A 255 -24.15 11.13 30.21
N THR A 256 -24.79 11.85 31.12
CA THR A 256 -25.68 12.94 30.72
C THR A 256 -24.87 14.20 30.40
N ILE A 257 -24.81 14.59 29.13
CA ILE A 257 -24.22 15.85 28.68
C ILE A 257 -25.31 16.81 28.21
N THR A 258 -25.16 18.09 28.50
CA THR A 258 -26.03 19.13 27.93
C THR A 258 -25.25 19.93 26.90
N ILE A 259 -25.58 19.68 25.64
CA ILE A 259 -25.06 20.37 24.47
C ILE A 259 -25.85 21.67 24.28
N ASN A 260 -25.16 22.81 24.40
CA ASN A 260 -25.70 24.13 24.07
C ASN A 260 -25.15 24.57 22.70
N SER A 261 -25.15 25.86 22.37
CA SER A 261 -24.61 26.39 21.11
C SER A 261 -23.07 26.39 21.02
N GLN A 262 -22.37 25.44 21.64
CA GLN A 262 -20.89 25.39 21.71
C GLN A 262 -20.38 23.95 21.62
N ASN A 263 -19.23 23.75 20.97
CA ASN A 263 -18.48 22.48 21.00
C ASN A 263 -18.19 22.08 22.46
N VAL A 264 -18.48 20.83 22.80
CA VAL A 264 -18.23 20.26 24.13
C VAL A 264 -17.13 19.22 23.96
N LYS A 265 -16.05 19.34 24.72
CA LYS A 265 -15.15 18.21 24.98
C LYS A 265 -15.55 17.60 26.31
N LEU A 266 -15.73 16.29 26.35
CA LEU A 266 -15.83 15.52 27.60
C LEU A 266 -14.45 14.92 27.88
N ASP A 267 -13.76 15.42 28.90
CA ASP A 267 -12.67 14.68 29.55
C ASP A 267 -13.33 13.80 30.62
N LEU A 268 -13.12 12.49 30.55
CA LEU A 268 -13.56 11.58 31.59
C LEU A 268 -12.57 11.67 32.76
N ASP A 269 -12.86 12.56 33.70
CA ASP A 269 -12.17 12.59 34.99
C ASP A 269 -12.52 11.30 35.77
N THR A 270 -11.51 10.46 36.00
CA THR A 270 -11.63 9.19 36.72
C THR A 270 -12.09 9.35 38.17
N SER A 271 -12.13 10.57 38.72
CA SER A 271 -12.45 10.82 40.14
C SER A 271 -13.90 10.58 40.58
N ASN A 272 -14.82 10.24 39.67
CA ASN A 272 -16.18 9.78 40.00
C ASN A 272 -16.53 8.37 39.48
N LEU A 273 -15.55 7.64 38.94
CA LEU A 273 -15.67 6.20 38.80
C LEU A 273 -15.57 5.63 40.22
N GLY A 274 -16.66 5.04 40.72
CA GLY A 274 -16.58 4.25 41.94
C GLY A 274 -15.45 3.24 41.77
N THR A 275 -14.56 3.13 42.76
CA THR A 275 -13.36 2.28 42.75
C THR A 275 -13.56 1.02 41.92
N LEU A 276 -13.03 1.05 40.69
CA LEU A 276 -12.64 -0.14 39.96
C LEU A 276 -11.46 -0.76 40.75
N PRO A 277 -11.30 -2.08 40.73
CA PRO A 277 -10.21 -2.73 41.46
C PRO A 277 -8.88 -2.05 41.09
N GLU A 278 -7.99 -1.88 42.07
CA GLU A 278 -6.72 -1.20 41.84
C GLU A 278 -6.01 -1.82 40.63
N GLU A 279 -5.95 -1.08 39.53
CA GLU A 279 -4.93 -1.20 38.49
C GLU A 279 -3.60 -1.22 39.22
N SER A 280 -2.93 -2.38 39.17
CA SER A 280 -1.56 -2.50 39.68
C SER A 280 -0.73 -1.40 39.04
N SER A 281 -0.08 -0.61 39.89
CA SER A 281 0.91 0.37 39.44
C SER A 281 1.88 -0.26 38.43
N PRO A 282 2.37 0.47 37.42
CA PRO A 282 3.34 -0.04 36.47
C PRO A 282 4.50 -0.66 37.25
N VAL A 283 4.65 -1.97 37.10
CA VAL A 283 5.74 -2.72 37.70
C VAL A 283 6.98 -2.41 36.86
N ILE A 284 7.75 -1.41 37.28
CA ILE A 284 9.14 -1.26 36.82
C ILE A 284 10.00 -2.11 37.74
N VAL A 285 10.59 -3.19 37.21
CA VAL A 285 11.66 -3.91 37.89
C VAL A 285 12.78 -4.20 36.89
N ASP A 286 13.99 -3.95 37.34
CA ASP A 286 15.25 -4.21 36.66
C ASP A 286 15.84 -5.50 37.26
N ASP A 287 15.87 -6.61 36.51
CA ASP A 287 17.01 -7.54 36.38
C ASP A 287 16.81 -8.85 35.56
N GLY A 288 15.96 -8.93 34.52
CA GLY A 288 15.74 -10.14 33.71
C GLY A 288 14.65 -11.01 34.33
N GLU A 289 13.40 -10.59 34.12
CA GLU A 289 12.27 -10.97 34.96
C GLU A 289 11.07 -11.52 34.15
N LEU A 290 10.31 -12.38 34.83
CA LEU A 290 8.99 -12.80 34.41
C LEU A 290 7.95 -11.79 34.90
N ILE A 291 7.39 -11.01 33.97
CA ILE A 291 6.32 -10.04 34.22
C ILE A 291 5.01 -10.62 33.71
N ARG A 292 3.96 -10.59 34.54
CA ARG A 292 2.63 -11.11 34.19
C ARG A 292 1.59 -10.07 34.54
N GLY A 293 0.77 -9.74 33.56
CA GLY A 293 -0.49 -9.02 33.69
C GLY A 293 -1.57 -9.86 34.37
N GLY A 294 -2.81 -9.43 34.21
CA GLY A 294 -4.00 -9.90 34.89
C GLY A 294 -5.08 -10.37 33.92
N GLN A 295 -6.30 -9.87 34.10
CA GLN A 295 -7.43 -10.14 33.21
C GLN A 295 -8.10 -8.81 32.87
N ASP A 296 -7.32 -7.74 32.92
CA ASP A 296 -7.66 -6.35 32.74
C ASP A 296 -6.59 -5.79 31.80
N LYS A 297 -6.85 -4.64 31.16
CA LYS A 297 -5.87 -4.01 30.26
C LYS A 297 -4.60 -3.58 31.00
N ASP A 298 -3.48 -4.21 30.67
CA ASP A 298 -2.19 -4.02 31.28
C ASP A 298 -1.22 -3.21 30.41
N THR A 299 -0.22 -2.60 31.04
CA THR A 299 0.98 -2.12 30.36
C THR A 299 2.20 -2.67 31.05
N LEU A 300 2.89 -3.58 30.38
CA LEU A 300 4.06 -4.30 30.88
C LEU A 300 5.32 -3.81 30.16
N ARG A 301 6.42 -3.68 30.91
CA ARG A 301 7.68 -3.16 30.39
C ARG A 301 8.87 -3.91 30.97
N GLY A 302 9.68 -4.49 30.10
CA GLY A 302 10.97 -5.09 30.41
C GLY A 302 12.07 -4.05 30.68
N GLY A 303 13.29 -4.55 30.84
CA GLY A 303 14.51 -3.84 31.14
C GLY A 303 15.54 -3.99 30.02
N ILE A 304 16.81 -4.21 30.38
CA ILE A 304 17.94 -4.26 29.42
C ILE A 304 18.49 -5.68 29.22
N LYS A 305 17.72 -6.69 29.58
CA LYS A 305 18.08 -8.10 29.53
C LYS A 305 16.86 -8.87 29.06
N ASP A 306 17.08 -10.11 28.65
CA ASP A 306 16.04 -11.09 28.36
C ASP A 306 14.95 -11.15 29.45
N ASP A 307 13.76 -10.69 29.09
CA ASP A 307 12.57 -10.63 29.92
C ASP A 307 11.46 -11.54 29.36
N SER A 308 10.44 -11.83 30.17
CA SER A 308 9.27 -12.56 29.70
C SER A 308 7.99 -11.90 30.21
N LEU A 309 7.24 -11.29 29.29
CA LEU A 309 6.03 -10.53 29.54
C LEU A 309 4.80 -11.31 29.06
N TYR A 310 3.75 -11.37 29.88
CA TYR A 310 2.49 -12.06 29.57
C TYR A 310 1.31 -11.14 29.91
N GLY A 311 0.57 -10.67 28.91
CA GLY A 311 -0.62 -9.82 29.04
C GLY A 311 -1.76 -10.56 29.73
N GLN A 312 -2.12 -11.73 29.20
CA GLN A 312 -3.18 -12.66 29.58
C GLN A 312 -4.57 -12.34 29.02
N GLY A 313 -5.17 -11.18 29.28
CA GLY A 313 -6.55 -10.98 28.84
C GLY A 313 -6.97 -9.53 28.77
N ASN A 314 -7.77 -9.22 27.74
CA ASN A 314 -8.03 -7.88 27.20
C ASN A 314 -6.81 -7.25 26.53
N ASP A 315 -7.05 -6.14 25.85
CA ASP A 315 -6.09 -5.38 25.06
C ASP A 315 -4.92 -4.81 25.88
N ASP A 316 -3.79 -5.51 25.88
CA ASP A 316 -2.59 -5.21 26.62
C ASP A 316 -1.53 -4.46 25.79
N LYS A 317 -0.58 -3.83 26.49
CA LYS A 317 0.63 -3.27 25.86
C LYS A 317 1.88 -3.84 26.50
N LEU A 318 2.69 -4.55 25.73
CA LEU A 318 3.94 -5.17 26.18
C LEU A 318 5.13 -4.52 25.48
N ILE A 319 6.17 -4.20 26.24
CA ILE A 319 7.40 -3.57 25.72
C ILE A 319 8.63 -4.31 26.27
N GLY A 320 9.42 -4.95 25.42
CA GLY A 320 10.66 -5.65 25.78
C GLY A 320 11.78 -4.68 26.20
N ASN A 321 12.12 -3.75 25.30
CA ASN A 321 13.29 -2.86 25.35
C ASN A 321 14.57 -3.55 24.85
N ASP A 322 15.68 -3.59 25.62
CA ASP A 322 16.88 -4.29 25.14
C ASP A 322 16.85 -5.71 25.69
N GLY A 323 17.15 -6.74 24.90
CA GLY A 323 17.16 -8.11 25.42
C GLY A 323 16.86 -9.15 24.36
N HIS A 324 16.73 -10.40 24.76
CA HIS A 324 16.06 -11.42 23.96
C HIS A 324 14.77 -11.77 24.67
N ASP A 325 13.71 -11.05 24.34
CA ASP A 325 12.51 -10.96 25.14
C ASP A 325 11.42 -11.89 24.60
N LEU A 326 10.60 -12.39 25.52
CA LEU A 326 9.41 -13.18 25.21
C LEU A 326 8.17 -12.38 25.59
N LEU A 327 7.40 -11.92 24.61
CA LEU A 327 6.16 -11.18 24.82
C LEU A 327 4.97 -12.04 24.39
N LYS A 328 3.92 -12.09 25.22
CA LYS A 328 2.66 -12.78 24.90
C LYS A 328 1.47 -11.91 25.26
N GLY A 329 0.65 -11.55 24.29
CA GLY A 329 -0.61 -10.85 24.49
C GLY A 329 -1.67 -11.74 25.14
N ASP A 330 -1.86 -12.94 24.58
CA ASP A 330 -2.84 -13.98 24.95
C ASP A 330 -4.27 -13.70 24.44
N GLU A 331 -5.18 -13.05 25.18
CA GLU A 331 -6.54 -12.72 24.69
C GLU A 331 -6.70 -11.19 24.63
N GLY A 332 -7.28 -10.64 23.57
CA GLY A 332 -7.49 -9.19 23.40
C GLY A 332 -6.77 -8.66 22.17
N ASN A 333 -6.99 -7.37 21.88
CA ASN A 333 -6.29 -6.69 20.79
C ASN A 333 -5.04 -6.01 21.37
N ASP A 334 -3.91 -6.68 21.29
CA ASP A 334 -2.69 -6.38 22.01
C ASP A 334 -1.68 -5.58 21.17
N ILE A 335 -0.81 -4.82 21.84
CA ILE A 335 0.34 -4.15 21.23
C ILE A 335 1.62 -4.67 21.84
N LEU A 336 2.42 -5.38 21.06
CA LEU A 336 3.69 -5.96 21.48
C LEU A 336 4.85 -5.26 20.76
N LEU A 337 5.83 -4.77 21.52
CA LEU A 337 7.02 -4.09 21.04
C LEU A 337 8.26 -4.83 21.58
N GLY A 338 8.98 -5.55 20.73
CA GLY A 338 10.24 -6.24 21.06
C GLY A 338 11.33 -5.23 21.43
N SER A 339 11.63 -4.34 20.48
CA SER A 339 12.72 -3.35 20.52
C SER A 339 14.07 -3.90 20.08
N ASP A 340 15.14 -3.80 20.88
CA ASP A 340 16.47 -4.21 20.43
C ASP A 340 16.80 -5.62 20.94
N GLY A 341 17.01 -6.54 20.02
CA GLY A 341 17.53 -7.89 20.19
C GLY A 341 16.66 -8.94 19.52
N HIS A 342 17.00 -10.23 19.69
CA HIS A 342 16.25 -11.37 19.12
C HIS A 342 15.05 -11.75 19.99
N ASP A 343 13.90 -11.18 19.67
CA ASP A 343 12.68 -11.28 20.46
C ASP A 343 11.72 -12.33 19.91
N THR A 344 10.80 -12.77 20.75
CA THR A 344 9.70 -13.65 20.36
C THR A 344 8.38 -13.08 20.87
N LEU A 345 7.52 -12.70 19.94
CA LEU A 345 6.23 -12.06 20.19
C LEU A 345 5.10 -13.01 19.78
N TYR A 346 4.10 -13.16 20.65
CA TYR A 346 2.86 -13.89 20.37
C TYR A 346 1.70 -12.94 20.64
N GLY A 347 0.91 -12.58 19.63
CA GLY A 347 -0.31 -11.80 19.77
C GLY A 347 -1.34 -12.58 20.59
N GLY A 348 -1.94 -13.59 19.97
CA GLY A 348 -2.89 -14.47 20.61
C GLY A 348 -4.23 -14.39 19.91
N ALA A 349 -5.31 -14.17 20.66
CA ALA A 349 -6.63 -14.04 20.07
C ALA A 349 -7.08 -12.58 20.09
N GLY A 350 -7.38 -11.99 18.94
CA GLY A 350 -7.76 -10.60 18.78
C GLY A 350 -7.02 -9.98 17.59
N ASP A 351 -7.35 -8.74 17.23
CA ASP A 351 -6.61 -8.03 16.20
C ASP A 351 -5.37 -7.35 16.84
N ASP A 352 -4.21 -7.97 16.72
CA ASP A 352 -2.97 -7.61 17.40
C ASP A 352 -2.01 -6.77 16.55
N ILE A 353 -1.13 -6.02 17.21
CA ILE A 353 -0.04 -5.27 16.57
C ILE A 353 1.30 -5.68 17.19
N LEU A 354 2.15 -6.32 16.39
CA LEU A 354 3.46 -6.83 16.79
C LEU A 354 4.58 -6.11 16.03
N TYR A 355 5.53 -5.54 16.76
CA TYR A 355 6.75 -4.93 16.23
C TYR A 355 7.98 -5.59 16.84
N GLY A 356 8.78 -6.29 16.06
CA GLY A 356 10.09 -6.81 16.49
C GLY A 356 11.11 -5.68 16.69
N GLN A 357 11.20 -4.81 15.69
CA GLN A 357 12.08 -3.65 15.58
C GLN A 357 13.52 -4.00 15.18
N GLY A 358 14.39 -4.45 16.08
CA GLY A 358 15.81 -4.56 15.78
C GLY A 358 16.43 -5.85 16.28
N GLY A 359 16.70 -6.80 15.40
CA GLY A 359 17.26 -8.11 15.70
C GLY A 359 16.55 -9.15 14.84
N ASP A 360 17.05 -10.38 14.83
CA ASP A 360 16.36 -11.50 14.18
C ASP A 360 15.21 -11.97 15.09
N ASP A 361 13.99 -11.58 14.79
CA ASP A 361 12.79 -11.72 15.62
C ASP A 361 11.86 -12.84 15.15
N SER A 362 10.98 -13.31 16.05
CA SER A 362 9.90 -14.24 15.71
C SER A 362 8.55 -13.72 16.20
N LEU A 363 7.65 -13.42 15.27
CA LEU A 363 6.32 -12.86 15.53
C LEU A 363 5.24 -13.85 15.09
N LEU A 364 4.29 -14.15 15.99
CA LEU A 364 3.09 -14.94 15.71
C LEU A 364 1.83 -14.13 16.06
N GLY A 365 0.98 -13.85 15.09
CA GLY A 365 -0.34 -13.22 15.27
C GLY A 365 -1.32 -14.14 15.99
N ASN A 366 -1.64 -15.27 15.35
CA ASN A 366 -2.64 -16.28 15.72
C ASN A 366 -4.06 -15.96 15.25
N ASP A 367 -5.05 -15.81 16.13
CA ASP A 367 -6.44 -15.67 15.70
C ASP A 367 -6.77 -14.17 15.61
N GLY A 368 -7.13 -13.65 14.43
CA GLY A 368 -7.56 -12.26 14.26
C GLY A 368 -6.84 -11.55 13.12
N ASN A 369 -7.24 -10.31 12.82
CA ASN A 369 -6.63 -9.56 11.72
C ASN A 369 -5.41 -8.80 12.23
N ASP A 370 -4.25 -9.44 12.20
CA ASP A 370 -3.05 -8.97 12.87
C ASP A 370 -2.18 -8.08 11.97
N THR A 371 -1.41 -7.20 12.60
CA THR A 371 -0.36 -6.42 11.93
C THR A 371 1.00 -6.75 12.53
N LEU A 372 1.85 -7.41 11.76
CA LEU A 372 3.19 -7.83 12.14
C LEU A 372 4.25 -7.04 11.36
N ASN A 373 5.27 -6.57 12.05
CA ASN A 373 6.44 -5.93 11.46
C ASN A 373 7.72 -6.44 12.12
N GLY A 374 8.57 -7.13 11.35
CA GLY A 374 9.85 -7.66 11.81
C GLY A 374 10.81 -6.55 12.18
N GLY A 375 11.14 -5.70 11.21
CA GLY A 375 11.96 -4.52 11.42
C GLY A 375 13.32 -4.68 10.74
N THR A 376 14.41 -4.73 11.51
CA THR A 376 15.74 -4.98 10.95
C THR A 376 16.29 -6.27 11.51
N GLY A 377 16.77 -7.18 10.67
CA GLY A 377 17.21 -8.51 11.09
C GLY A 377 16.62 -9.56 10.14
N ASP A 378 17.07 -10.80 10.25
CA ASP A 378 16.45 -11.90 9.49
C ASP A 378 15.24 -12.43 10.29
N ASP A 379 14.04 -11.95 10.00
CA ASP A 379 12.85 -12.13 10.83
C ASP A 379 11.96 -13.30 10.39
N ILE A 380 11.14 -13.81 11.31
CA ILE A 380 10.12 -14.84 11.02
C ILE A 380 8.76 -14.39 11.52
N LEU A 381 7.84 -14.15 10.59
CA LEU A 381 6.47 -13.67 10.84
C LEU A 381 5.44 -14.73 10.42
N TYR A 382 4.47 -15.00 11.28
CA TYR A 382 3.30 -15.83 10.99
C TYR A 382 2.02 -15.10 11.37
N GLY A 383 1.13 -14.86 10.40
CA GLY A 383 -0.21 -14.30 10.63
C GLY A 383 -1.11 -15.31 11.35
N LYS A 384 -1.42 -16.41 10.67
CA LYS A 384 -2.22 -17.59 11.03
C LYS A 384 -3.65 -17.55 10.52
N ASP A 385 -4.63 -17.19 11.34
CA ASP A 385 -6.04 -17.30 10.96
C ASP A 385 -6.61 -15.87 10.81
N ASP A 386 -7.46 -15.64 9.80
CA ASP A 386 -8.06 -14.33 9.43
C ASP A 386 -7.12 -13.42 8.59
N ASP A 387 -7.56 -12.20 8.24
CA ASP A 387 -6.89 -11.37 7.22
C ASP A 387 -5.73 -10.57 7.82
N ASP A 388 -4.48 -10.98 7.55
CA ASP A 388 -3.29 -10.45 8.20
C ASP A 388 -2.48 -9.46 7.34
N ARG A 389 -1.67 -8.64 8.02
CA ARG A 389 -0.68 -7.75 7.40
C ARG A 389 0.72 -8.00 7.95
N LEU A 390 1.60 -8.55 7.14
CA LEU A 390 2.98 -8.86 7.48
C LEU A 390 3.98 -7.98 6.72
N ILE A 391 4.97 -7.45 7.43
CA ILE A 391 6.05 -6.63 6.86
C ILE A 391 7.40 -7.13 7.40
N GLY A 392 8.29 -7.64 6.54
CA GLY A 392 9.64 -8.07 6.93
C GLY A 392 10.54 -6.87 7.26
N ALA A 393 10.67 -5.97 6.29
CA ALA A 393 11.41 -4.71 6.30
C ALA A 393 12.89 -4.79 5.89
N SER A 394 13.85 -5.19 6.70
CA SER A 394 15.25 -5.24 6.26
C SER A 394 15.95 -6.47 6.80
N GLY A 395 16.40 -7.34 5.91
CA GLY A 395 17.00 -8.64 6.23
C GLY A 395 16.40 -9.71 5.34
N ASN A 396 16.81 -10.96 5.52
CA ASN A 396 16.22 -12.08 4.76
C ASN A 396 15.10 -12.68 5.60
N ASP A 397 13.89 -12.25 5.33
CA ASP A 397 12.73 -12.49 6.16
C ASP A 397 11.91 -13.69 5.68
N MET A 398 11.18 -14.31 6.60
CA MET A 398 10.24 -15.39 6.31
C MET A 398 8.85 -14.98 6.79
N LEU A 399 7.94 -14.74 5.85
CA LEU A 399 6.57 -14.31 6.11
C LEU A 399 5.60 -15.42 5.69
N MET A 400 4.71 -15.81 6.58
CA MET A 400 3.60 -16.74 6.29
C MET A 400 2.29 -16.11 6.71
N GLY A 401 1.40 -15.83 5.76
CA GLY A 401 0.05 -15.30 5.99
C GLY A 401 -0.79 -16.30 6.78
N GLY A 402 -1.27 -17.35 6.13
CA GLY A 402 -2.02 -18.42 6.77
C GLY A 402 -3.37 -18.64 6.09
N ASP A 403 -4.44 -18.75 6.85
CA ASP A 403 -5.81 -18.79 6.34
C ASP A 403 -6.37 -17.35 6.39
N GLY A 404 -6.72 -16.73 5.27
CA GLY A 404 -7.16 -15.34 5.25
C GLY A 404 -6.88 -14.66 3.92
N HIS A 405 -7.29 -13.41 3.76
CA HIS A 405 -6.87 -12.55 2.65
C HIS A 405 -5.70 -11.68 3.10
N ASP A 406 -4.49 -12.18 2.94
CA ASP A 406 -3.30 -11.63 3.57
C ASP A 406 -2.57 -10.62 2.69
N PHE A 407 -1.90 -9.67 3.34
CA PHE A 407 -0.96 -8.75 2.72
C PHE A 407 0.45 -8.98 3.26
N LEU A 408 1.36 -9.41 2.40
CA LEU A 408 2.76 -9.67 2.74
C LEU A 408 3.69 -8.74 1.96
N LEU A 409 4.67 -8.16 2.67
CA LEU A 409 5.67 -7.26 2.11
C LEU A 409 7.07 -7.58 2.66
N GLY A 410 7.96 -8.09 1.81
CA GLY A 410 9.36 -8.40 2.14
C GLY A 410 10.18 -7.13 2.42
N ASN A 411 10.38 -6.31 1.38
CA ASN A 411 11.26 -5.14 1.33
C ASN A 411 12.73 -5.48 1.02
N ASP A 412 13.69 -5.07 1.85
CA ASP A 412 15.11 -5.16 1.52
C ASP A 412 15.67 -6.51 1.98
N GLY A 413 16.00 -7.42 1.05
CA GLY A 413 16.68 -8.69 1.35
C GLY A 413 16.15 -9.84 0.51
N ASN A 414 16.69 -11.06 0.68
CA ASN A 414 16.20 -12.21 -0.07
C ASN A 414 15.12 -12.92 0.76
N ASP A 415 13.87 -12.53 0.56
CA ASP A 415 12.75 -12.89 1.41
C ASP A 415 12.03 -14.15 0.93
N THR A 416 11.35 -14.82 1.85
CA THR A 416 10.43 -15.93 1.56
C THR A 416 9.04 -15.59 2.06
N LEU A 417 8.10 -15.42 1.14
CA LEU A 417 6.70 -15.07 1.41
C LEU A 417 5.79 -16.22 1.01
N ASN A 418 4.82 -16.56 1.87
CA ASN A 418 3.77 -17.54 1.59
C ASN A 418 2.43 -16.97 2.04
N GLY A 419 1.50 -16.77 1.11
CA GLY A 419 0.14 -16.27 1.36
C GLY A 419 -0.64 -17.29 2.18
N GLY A 420 -0.96 -18.44 1.56
CA GLY A 420 -1.58 -19.56 2.24
C GLY A 420 -2.93 -19.94 1.64
N ILE A 421 -4.01 -19.81 2.40
CA ILE A 421 -5.36 -20.07 1.92
C ILE A 421 -6.13 -18.76 1.91
N GLY A 422 -6.57 -18.34 0.72
CA GLY A 422 -7.36 -17.14 0.50
C GLY A 422 -6.76 -16.33 -0.64
N ASP A 423 -7.44 -15.28 -1.06
CA ASP A 423 -6.93 -14.42 -2.15
C ASP A 423 -5.91 -13.41 -1.55
N ASP A 424 -4.62 -13.66 -1.75
CA ASP A 424 -3.51 -12.97 -1.10
C ASP A 424 -2.77 -11.95 -1.98
N ILE A 425 -2.06 -11.02 -1.34
CA ILE A 425 -1.22 -10.03 -2.03
C ILE A 425 0.21 -10.06 -1.47
N LEU A 426 1.16 -10.48 -2.29
CA LEU A 426 2.58 -10.63 -1.93
C LEU A 426 3.48 -9.69 -2.75
N TYR A 427 4.34 -8.95 -2.05
CA TYR A 427 5.37 -8.11 -2.66
C TYR A 427 6.77 -8.44 -2.11
N GLY A 428 7.68 -8.89 -2.98
CA GLY A 428 9.09 -9.13 -2.65
C GLY A 428 9.84 -7.83 -2.39
N LYS A 429 9.98 -7.00 -3.44
CA LYS A 429 10.67 -5.70 -3.54
C LYS A 429 12.05 -5.80 -4.17
N ASP A 430 13.10 -5.47 -3.45
CA ASP A 430 14.45 -5.42 -4.02
C ASP A 430 15.20 -6.68 -3.53
N ASP A 431 16.14 -7.19 -4.32
CA ASP A 431 16.86 -8.46 -4.10
C ASP A 431 16.03 -9.71 -4.49
N ASN A 432 16.57 -10.93 -4.31
CA ASN A 432 16.01 -12.14 -4.93
C ASN A 432 15.05 -12.85 -3.97
N ASP A 433 13.76 -12.80 -4.29
CA ASP A 433 12.70 -13.25 -3.40
C ASP A 433 12.06 -14.58 -3.86
N SER A 434 11.43 -15.27 -2.91
CA SER A 434 10.61 -16.46 -3.17
C SER A 434 9.19 -16.23 -2.66
N LEU A 435 8.22 -16.11 -3.56
CA LEU A 435 6.81 -15.84 -3.26
C LEU A 435 5.95 -17.04 -3.62
N ILE A 436 5.05 -17.45 -2.71
CA ILE A 436 4.11 -18.55 -2.89
C ILE A 436 2.69 -18.06 -2.56
N GLY A 437 1.75 -18.14 -3.50
CA GLY A 437 0.35 -17.80 -3.29
C GLY A 437 -0.39 -18.88 -2.50
N ALA A 438 -0.34 -20.11 -3.03
CA ALA A 438 -0.97 -21.33 -2.53
C ALA A 438 -2.42 -21.55 -3.02
N ASN A 439 -3.46 -21.52 -2.18
CA ASN A 439 -4.84 -21.69 -2.70
C ASN A 439 -5.60 -20.37 -2.62
N GLY A 440 -6.01 -19.84 -3.76
CA GLY A 440 -6.72 -18.58 -3.84
C GLY A 440 -6.42 -17.88 -5.15
N ASN A 441 -7.09 -16.77 -5.45
CA ASN A 441 -6.75 -15.97 -6.62
C ASN A 441 -5.74 -14.90 -6.20
N ASP A 442 -4.46 -15.26 -6.23
CA ASP A 442 -3.39 -14.50 -5.59
C ASP A 442 -2.78 -13.46 -6.54
N THR A 443 -2.19 -12.42 -5.95
CA THR A 443 -1.38 -11.45 -6.67
C THR A 443 0.03 -11.41 -6.11
N LEU A 444 0.99 -11.92 -6.88
CA LEU A 444 2.40 -11.98 -6.54
C LEU A 444 3.20 -10.99 -7.39
N ARG A 445 4.12 -10.25 -6.77
CA ARG A 445 5.02 -9.34 -7.48
C ARG A 445 6.43 -9.36 -6.89
N GLY A 446 7.40 -9.84 -7.68
CA GLY A 446 8.81 -9.93 -7.32
C GLY A 446 9.47 -8.55 -7.17
N ASN A 447 9.30 -7.69 -8.18
CA ASN A 447 9.86 -6.34 -8.30
C ASN A 447 11.28 -6.28 -8.89
N ALA A 448 12.35 -6.33 -8.11
CA ALA A 448 13.71 -6.14 -8.62
C ALA A 448 14.66 -7.16 -8.03
N GLY A 449 14.97 -8.20 -8.79
CA GLY A 449 15.74 -9.35 -8.33
C GLY A 449 15.61 -10.49 -9.31
N ASP A 450 16.41 -11.54 -9.18
CA ASP A 450 16.12 -12.79 -9.88
C ASP A 450 15.13 -13.60 -9.01
N ASP A 451 13.83 -13.34 -9.15
CA ASP A 451 12.77 -13.80 -8.24
C ASP A 451 12.18 -15.16 -8.62
N SER A 452 11.54 -15.84 -7.65
CA SER A 452 10.78 -17.08 -7.87
C SER A 452 9.35 -16.94 -7.35
N LEU A 453 8.36 -16.97 -8.25
CA LEU A 453 6.95 -16.80 -7.94
C LEU A 453 6.17 -18.07 -8.28
N TYR A 454 5.36 -18.56 -7.33
CA TYR A 454 4.53 -19.76 -7.48
C TYR A 454 3.08 -19.45 -7.09
N GLY A 455 2.14 -19.49 -8.04
CA GLY A 455 0.71 -19.32 -7.77
C GLY A 455 0.11 -20.53 -7.05
N GLN A 456 0.31 -21.72 -7.64
CA GLN A 456 -0.13 -23.05 -7.24
C GLN A 456 -1.57 -23.41 -7.61
N GLY A 457 -2.60 -22.78 -7.06
CA GLY A 457 -3.98 -23.22 -7.26
C GLY A 457 -4.97 -22.07 -7.29
N ASP A 458 -5.99 -22.22 -8.14
CA ASP A 458 -6.93 -21.17 -8.53
C ASP A 458 -6.26 -20.13 -9.45
N ASN A 459 -6.93 -19.01 -9.78
CA ASN A 459 -6.49 -18.15 -10.89
C ASN A 459 -5.61 -17.01 -10.39
N ASP A 460 -4.32 -17.09 -10.68
CA ASP A 460 -3.31 -16.23 -10.10
C ASP A 460 -2.80 -15.15 -11.07
N ARG A 461 -2.23 -14.10 -10.48
CA ARG A 461 -1.51 -13.05 -11.19
C ARG A 461 -0.09 -12.93 -10.67
N LEU A 462 0.88 -13.32 -11.50
CA LEU A 462 2.31 -13.26 -11.19
C LEU A 462 3.01 -12.18 -12.02
N ILE A 463 3.87 -11.39 -11.38
CA ILE A 463 4.63 -10.29 -12.01
C ILE A 463 6.09 -10.33 -11.54
N GLY A 464 7.03 -10.64 -12.43
CA GLY A 464 8.48 -10.61 -12.13
C GLY A 464 9.04 -9.19 -12.02
N ASP A 465 8.72 -8.34 -13.01
CA ASP A 465 9.22 -6.96 -13.23
C ASP A 465 10.68 -6.86 -13.74
N LYS A 466 11.71 -7.00 -12.90
CA LYS A 466 13.11 -6.79 -13.31
C LYS A 466 13.98 -7.88 -12.72
N GLY A 467 14.79 -8.48 -13.58
CA GLY A 467 15.77 -9.49 -13.22
C GLY A 467 15.49 -10.73 -14.05
N ARG A 468 16.03 -11.88 -13.68
CA ARG A 468 15.74 -13.14 -14.37
C ARG A 468 14.83 -13.96 -13.49
N ASP A 469 13.54 -13.85 -13.76
CA ASP A 469 12.49 -14.34 -12.90
C ASP A 469 12.02 -15.74 -13.33
N LEU A 470 11.61 -16.53 -12.35
CA LEU A 470 10.92 -17.80 -12.54
C LEU A 470 9.48 -17.65 -12.06
N LEU A 471 8.52 -17.78 -12.97
CA LEU A 471 7.09 -17.71 -12.67
C LEU A 471 6.43 -19.06 -12.98
N MET A 472 5.67 -19.60 -12.03
CA MET A 472 4.88 -20.83 -12.19
C MET A 472 3.43 -20.55 -11.76
N GLY A 473 2.50 -20.61 -12.70
CA GLY A 473 1.07 -20.39 -12.50
C GLY A 473 0.48 -21.46 -11.59
N GLY A 474 0.36 -22.69 -12.08
CA GLY A 474 -0.13 -23.82 -11.30
C GLY A 474 -1.41 -24.38 -11.89
N ASN A 475 -2.45 -24.57 -11.07
CA ASN A 475 -3.77 -24.96 -11.56
C ASN A 475 -4.66 -23.74 -11.59
N GLY A 476 -5.29 -23.41 -12.71
CA GLY A 476 -6.15 -22.23 -12.83
C GLY A 476 -5.89 -21.53 -14.15
N ASP A 477 -6.72 -20.55 -14.48
CA ASP A 477 -6.51 -19.70 -15.65
C ASP A 477 -5.63 -18.50 -15.23
N ASP A 478 -4.31 -18.65 -15.32
CA ASP A 478 -3.34 -17.73 -14.73
C ASP A 478 -2.88 -16.60 -15.67
N ILE A 479 -2.36 -15.52 -15.08
CA ILE A 479 -1.75 -14.41 -15.82
C ILE A 479 -0.32 -14.17 -15.33
N LEU A 480 0.67 -14.45 -16.18
CA LEU A 480 2.09 -14.33 -15.86
C LEU A 480 2.75 -13.22 -16.70
N LEU A 481 3.48 -12.31 -16.03
CA LEU A 481 4.23 -11.23 -16.66
C LEU A 481 5.70 -11.32 -16.22
N GLY A 482 6.61 -11.65 -17.13
CA GLY A 482 8.07 -11.69 -16.88
C GLY A 482 8.61 -10.30 -16.55
N GLY A 483 8.78 -9.46 -17.57
CA GLY A 483 9.16 -8.06 -17.36
C GLY A 483 10.41 -7.67 -18.13
N ASN A 484 11.49 -7.36 -17.40
CA ASN A 484 12.79 -7.06 -18.01
C ASN A 484 13.82 -8.05 -17.50
N GLY A 485 14.40 -8.79 -18.44
CA GLY A 485 15.46 -9.76 -18.19
C GLY A 485 15.07 -11.08 -18.82
N ASP A 486 16.00 -12.04 -18.82
CA ASP A 486 15.74 -13.32 -19.49
C ASP A 486 14.92 -14.22 -18.53
N ASP A 487 13.60 -14.20 -18.66
CA ASP A 487 12.64 -14.81 -17.72
C ASP A 487 12.20 -16.21 -18.15
N THR A 488 11.67 -16.98 -17.19
CA THR A 488 11.09 -18.30 -17.45
C THR A 488 9.69 -18.41 -16.83
N LEU A 489 8.69 -18.63 -17.67
CA LEU A 489 7.26 -18.66 -17.30
C LEU A 489 6.67 -20.04 -17.63
N TYR A 490 5.95 -20.63 -16.67
CA TYR A 490 5.18 -21.86 -16.81
C TYR A 490 3.71 -21.58 -16.43
N GLY A 491 2.76 -21.75 -17.34
CA GLY A 491 1.32 -21.69 -17.02
C GLY A 491 0.89 -22.90 -16.17
N GLU A 492 1.32 -24.08 -16.61
CA GLU A 492 0.98 -25.40 -16.06
C GLU A 492 -0.40 -25.92 -16.46
N ALA A 493 -1.46 -25.74 -15.68
CA ALA A 493 -2.75 -26.35 -15.98
C ALA A 493 -3.89 -25.33 -15.93
N GLY A 494 -4.57 -25.12 -17.05
CA GLY A 494 -5.66 -24.16 -17.20
C GLY A 494 -5.49 -23.39 -18.50
N ALA A 495 -6.31 -22.35 -18.72
CA ALA A 495 -6.17 -21.51 -19.91
C ALA A 495 -5.39 -20.24 -19.55
N ASP A 496 -4.07 -20.30 -19.70
CA ASP A 496 -3.14 -19.32 -19.19
C ASP A 496 -2.80 -18.21 -20.19
N VAL A 497 -2.38 -17.06 -19.66
CA VAL A 497 -1.87 -15.94 -20.45
C VAL A 497 -0.49 -15.52 -19.96
N LEU A 498 0.52 -15.75 -20.79
CA LEU A 498 1.93 -15.50 -20.48
C LEU A 498 2.49 -14.36 -21.34
N PHE A 499 3.19 -13.41 -20.72
CA PHE A 499 3.90 -12.31 -21.38
C PHE A 499 5.38 -12.31 -20.96
N GLY A 500 6.29 -12.58 -21.90
CA GLY A 500 7.74 -12.46 -21.68
C GLY A 500 8.16 -11.00 -21.48
N GLN A 501 7.75 -10.15 -22.42
CA GLN A 501 8.02 -8.71 -22.49
C GLN A 501 9.40 -8.39 -23.07
N ASN A 502 10.40 -7.99 -22.28
CA ASN A 502 11.68 -7.55 -22.83
C ASN A 502 12.76 -8.58 -22.51
N ASN A 503 13.67 -8.76 -23.47
CA ASN A 503 14.78 -9.71 -23.45
C ASN A 503 14.33 -11.13 -23.81
N ASN A 504 15.24 -12.12 -23.71
CA ASN A 504 14.99 -13.43 -24.31
C ASN A 504 14.35 -14.36 -23.27
N ASP A 505 13.08 -14.66 -23.48
CA ASP A 505 12.26 -15.35 -22.50
C ASP A 505 11.95 -16.79 -22.91
N SER A 506 11.61 -17.62 -21.92
CA SER A 506 11.14 -18.99 -22.11
C SER A 506 9.74 -19.14 -21.54
N LEU A 507 8.73 -19.28 -22.40
CA LEU A 507 7.32 -19.39 -22.04
C LEU A 507 6.81 -20.80 -22.36
N ILE A 508 6.16 -21.43 -21.39
CA ILE A 508 5.56 -22.75 -21.52
C ILE A 508 4.11 -22.66 -21.02
N GLY A 509 3.14 -22.95 -21.89
CA GLY A 509 1.71 -22.99 -21.57
C GLY A 509 1.39 -24.15 -20.63
N GLY A 510 1.22 -25.34 -21.18
CA GLY A 510 1.00 -26.57 -20.41
C GLY A 510 -0.23 -27.34 -20.88
N ASP A 511 -1.11 -27.71 -19.95
CA ASP A 511 -2.40 -28.32 -20.25
C ASP A 511 -3.47 -27.22 -20.31
N GLY A 512 -4.14 -27.06 -21.45
CA GLY A 512 -5.24 -26.11 -21.62
C GLY A 512 -4.99 -25.18 -22.81
N ASN A 513 -5.94 -24.28 -23.08
CA ASN A 513 -5.86 -23.46 -24.29
C ASN A 513 -5.15 -22.13 -23.96
N ASP A 514 -3.83 -22.11 -24.13
CA ASP A 514 -2.99 -21.02 -23.64
C ASP A 514 -2.78 -19.91 -24.67
N THR A 515 -2.43 -18.72 -24.18
CA THR A 515 -1.97 -17.61 -25.01
C THR A 515 -0.62 -17.08 -24.54
N LEU A 516 0.40 -17.26 -25.37
CA LEU A 516 1.78 -16.86 -25.08
C LEU A 516 2.21 -15.69 -25.96
N TYR A 517 2.82 -14.66 -25.35
CA TYR A 517 3.39 -13.49 -26.00
C TYR A 517 4.88 -13.37 -25.63
N GLY A 518 5.78 -13.56 -26.60
CA GLY A 518 7.21 -13.29 -26.42
C GLY A 518 7.48 -11.79 -26.25
N GLU A 519 6.97 -11.01 -27.20
CA GLU A 519 7.14 -9.56 -27.31
C GLU A 519 8.50 -9.13 -27.89
N ALA A 520 9.47 -8.69 -27.08
CA ALA A 520 10.72 -8.14 -27.58
C ALA A 520 11.91 -8.97 -27.09
N GLY A 521 12.44 -9.83 -27.95
CA GLY A 521 13.45 -10.78 -27.54
C GLY A 521 13.61 -11.88 -28.56
N ALA A 522 14.67 -12.68 -28.46
CA ALA A 522 14.72 -13.95 -29.20
C ALA A 522 14.13 -15.05 -28.31
N ASP A 523 12.81 -15.21 -28.34
CA ASP A 523 12.05 -15.94 -27.35
C ASP A 523 11.82 -17.41 -27.72
N ILE A 524 11.56 -18.23 -26.70
CA ILE A 524 11.17 -19.63 -26.86
C ILE A 524 9.78 -19.81 -26.25
N LEU A 525 8.79 -20.14 -27.09
CA LEU A 525 7.41 -20.34 -26.69
C LEU A 525 7.01 -21.80 -26.97
N SER A 526 6.36 -22.46 -26.01
CA SER A 526 5.81 -23.81 -26.16
C SER A 526 4.39 -23.89 -25.62
N GLY A 527 3.42 -24.26 -26.44
CA GLY A 527 2.03 -24.48 -26.01
C GLY A 527 1.87 -25.75 -25.17
N GLN A 528 2.42 -26.86 -25.68
CA GLN A 528 2.30 -28.23 -25.14
C GLN A 528 1.01 -28.96 -25.53
N ASN A 529 -0.02 -29.00 -24.69
CA ASN A 529 -1.23 -29.79 -24.97
C ASN A 529 -2.42 -28.86 -25.15
N ASP A 530 -3.40 -29.30 -25.95
CA ASP A 530 -4.61 -28.56 -26.30
C ASP A 530 -4.36 -27.40 -27.29
N ASP A 531 -5.40 -26.63 -27.61
CA ASP A 531 -5.35 -25.70 -28.75
C ASP A 531 -4.79 -24.33 -28.31
N ASP A 532 -3.55 -24.04 -28.68
CA ASP A 532 -2.78 -22.89 -28.17
C ASP A 532 -2.65 -21.74 -29.16
N ARG A 533 -2.33 -20.55 -28.62
CA ARG A 533 -2.00 -19.35 -29.40
C ARG A 533 -0.65 -18.79 -28.99
N LEU A 534 0.33 -18.90 -29.87
CA LEU A 534 1.70 -18.42 -29.65
C LEU A 534 2.02 -17.22 -30.54
N ILE A 535 2.60 -16.17 -29.95
CA ILE A 535 2.97 -14.94 -30.64
C ILE A 535 4.41 -14.57 -30.27
N GLY A 536 5.33 -14.65 -31.24
CA GLY A 536 6.74 -14.23 -31.07
C GLY A 536 6.86 -12.71 -30.94
N ALA A 537 6.38 -12.00 -31.96
CA ALA A 537 6.38 -10.54 -32.10
C ALA A 537 7.66 -9.95 -32.72
N ASP A 538 8.54 -9.31 -31.98
CA ASP A 538 9.77 -8.71 -32.54
C ASP A 538 10.98 -9.63 -32.30
N ASP A 539 11.97 -9.61 -33.20
CA ASP A 539 13.21 -10.41 -33.15
C ASP A 539 13.04 -11.86 -33.62
N ASN A 540 13.97 -12.78 -33.35
CA ASN A 540 13.93 -14.12 -33.99
C ASN A 540 13.49 -15.17 -32.97
N ASP A 541 12.26 -15.63 -33.11
CA ASP A 541 11.63 -16.47 -32.09
C ASP A 541 11.57 -17.95 -32.47
N SER A 542 11.39 -18.80 -31.47
CA SER A 542 11.14 -20.23 -31.62
C SER A 542 9.81 -20.60 -30.97
N LEU A 543 8.80 -20.90 -31.80
CA LEU A 543 7.45 -21.25 -31.37
C LEU A 543 7.20 -22.74 -31.62
N TYR A 544 6.74 -23.44 -30.59
CA TYR A 544 6.36 -24.85 -30.63
C TYR A 544 4.90 -24.98 -30.18
N GLY A 545 3.99 -25.38 -31.07
CA GLY A 545 2.57 -25.58 -30.75
C GLY A 545 2.41 -26.72 -29.76
N GLY A 546 2.59 -27.95 -30.23
CA GLY A 546 2.52 -29.13 -29.41
C GLY A 546 1.45 -30.08 -29.93
N ALA A 547 0.57 -30.55 -29.07
CA ALA A 547 -0.55 -31.40 -29.44
C ALA A 547 -1.84 -30.56 -29.37
N GLY A 548 -2.53 -30.34 -30.48
CA GLY A 548 -3.69 -29.46 -30.53
C GLY A 548 -3.80 -28.78 -31.88
N ASP A 549 -4.91 -28.10 -32.15
CA ASP A 549 -5.05 -27.27 -33.35
C ASP A 549 -4.53 -25.85 -33.04
N ASP A 550 -3.23 -25.62 -33.21
CA ASP A 550 -2.55 -24.42 -32.71
C ASP A 550 -2.54 -23.24 -33.69
N ILE A 551 -2.32 -22.03 -33.15
CA ILE A 551 -2.09 -20.81 -33.93
C ILE A 551 -0.74 -20.20 -33.58
N LEU A 552 0.21 -20.26 -34.51
CA LEU A 552 1.57 -19.73 -34.35
C LEU A 552 1.77 -18.47 -35.19
N LEU A 553 2.17 -17.37 -34.55
CA LEU A 553 2.43 -16.07 -35.20
C LEU A 553 3.85 -15.60 -34.90
N GLY A 554 4.76 -15.65 -35.87
CA GLY A 554 6.13 -15.13 -35.73
C GLY A 554 6.16 -13.59 -35.68
N GLN A 555 5.52 -12.95 -36.66
CA GLN A 555 5.47 -11.49 -36.87
C GLN A 555 6.76 -10.89 -37.45
N ASN A 556 7.61 -10.20 -36.69
CA ASN A 556 8.79 -9.49 -37.20
C ASN A 556 10.06 -10.25 -36.84
N GLY A 557 10.60 -11.03 -37.74
CA GLY A 557 11.71 -11.88 -37.31
C GLY A 557 12.26 -12.77 -38.38
N ASN A 558 13.21 -13.62 -38.03
CA ASN A 558 13.47 -14.83 -38.80
C ASN A 558 13.10 -15.99 -37.87
N ASP A 559 11.81 -16.31 -37.86
CA ASP A 559 11.22 -17.12 -36.81
C ASP A 559 11.22 -18.60 -37.19
N GLN A 560 11.29 -19.45 -36.18
CA GLN A 560 11.08 -20.89 -36.30
C GLN A 560 9.72 -21.24 -35.68
N LEU A 561 8.79 -21.74 -36.48
CA LEU A 561 7.46 -22.17 -36.03
C LEU A 561 7.31 -23.67 -36.29
N VAL A 562 6.95 -24.44 -35.26
CA VAL A 562 6.77 -25.90 -35.31
C VAL A 562 5.43 -26.26 -34.69
N GLY A 563 4.49 -26.83 -35.46
CA GLY A 563 3.16 -27.22 -34.99
C GLY A 563 3.19 -28.49 -34.15
N ASN A 564 3.74 -29.57 -34.71
CA ASN A 564 3.77 -30.94 -34.16
C ASN A 564 2.50 -31.73 -34.45
N ASP A 565 1.61 -32.00 -33.49
CA ASP A 565 0.44 -32.86 -33.70
C ASP A 565 -0.84 -32.04 -33.72
N GLY A 566 -1.60 -32.04 -34.82
CA GLY A 566 -2.90 -31.37 -34.92
C GLY A 566 -3.04 -30.55 -36.20
N ASN A 567 -4.10 -29.77 -36.34
CA ASN A 567 -4.34 -28.97 -37.55
C ASN A 567 -3.92 -27.52 -37.32
N ASP A 568 -2.64 -27.25 -37.53
CA ASP A 568 -2.03 -26.02 -37.08
C ASP A 568 -2.16 -24.88 -38.09
N SER A 569 -2.11 -23.64 -37.61
CA SER A 569 -2.18 -22.43 -38.43
C SER A 569 -0.96 -21.54 -38.21
N PHE A 570 -0.17 -21.37 -39.27
CA PHE A 570 1.10 -20.64 -39.26
C PHE A 570 0.99 -19.28 -39.92
N TYR A 571 1.47 -18.25 -39.23
CA TYR A 571 1.63 -16.90 -39.73
C TYR A 571 3.08 -16.47 -39.50
N GLY A 572 3.98 -16.78 -40.44
CA GLY A 572 5.41 -16.44 -40.31
C GLY A 572 5.63 -14.94 -40.13
N GLY A 573 5.01 -14.12 -40.98
CA GLY A 573 5.19 -12.67 -40.92
C GLY A 573 6.37 -12.19 -41.75
N PHE A 574 6.98 -11.07 -41.37
CA PHE A 574 8.12 -10.49 -42.05
C PHE A 574 9.40 -11.30 -41.81
N GLY A 575 10.41 -11.09 -42.66
CA GLY A 575 11.71 -11.78 -42.61
C GLY A 575 11.72 -13.21 -43.16
N LEU A 576 12.69 -14.01 -42.69
CA LEU A 576 13.00 -15.34 -43.24
C LEU A 576 12.59 -16.45 -42.27
N ASN A 577 11.35 -16.91 -42.38
CA ASN A 577 10.79 -17.85 -41.40
C ASN A 577 10.94 -19.31 -41.84
N SER A 578 11.03 -20.22 -40.88
CA SER A 578 11.00 -21.67 -41.06
C SER A 578 9.75 -22.22 -40.40
N LEU A 579 8.90 -22.88 -41.18
CA LEU A 579 7.58 -23.38 -40.77
C LEU A 579 7.57 -24.91 -40.93
N THR A 580 7.30 -25.64 -39.86
CA THR A 580 7.17 -27.11 -39.84
C THR A 580 5.80 -27.46 -39.29
N GLY A 581 4.94 -28.07 -40.10
CA GLY A 581 3.58 -28.46 -39.74
C GLY A 581 3.57 -29.61 -38.74
N GLY A 582 4.13 -30.74 -39.14
CA GLY A 582 4.08 -31.98 -38.38
C GLY A 582 2.99 -32.92 -38.89
N SER A 583 2.13 -33.40 -38.00
CA SER A 583 1.06 -34.35 -38.30
C SER A 583 -0.30 -33.67 -38.21
N GLY A 584 -1.17 -33.90 -39.19
CA GLY A 584 -2.49 -33.28 -39.24
C GLY A 584 -2.67 -32.51 -40.54
N SER A 585 -3.65 -31.61 -40.61
CA SER A 585 -3.96 -30.82 -41.83
C SER A 585 -3.64 -29.36 -41.60
N ASP A 586 -2.44 -28.97 -41.98
CA ASP A 586 -1.87 -27.69 -41.57
C ASP A 586 -2.18 -26.56 -42.55
N ARG A 587 -2.19 -25.33 -42.04
CA ARG A 587 -2.44 -24.10 -42.78
C ARG A 587 -1.25 -23.17 -42.70
N PHE A 588 -0.54 -23.02 -43.80
CA PHE A 588 0.57 -22.08 -43.94
C PHE A 588 0.08 -20.78 -44.59
N VAL A 589 -0.09 -19.73 -43.81
CA VAL A 589 -0.52 -18.42 -44.31
C VAL A 589 0.68 -17.65 -44.84
N ILE A 590 0.72 -17.47 -46.16
CA ILE A 590 1.76 -16.70 -46.83
C ILE A 590 1.23 -15.33 -47.26
N MET A 591 2.06 -14.30 -47.14
CA MET A 591 1.71 -12.92 -47.50
C MET A 591 2.59 -12.37 -48.61
N SER A 592 2.15 -11.27 -49.22
CA SER A 592 2.95 -10.57 -50.22
C SER A 592 4.18 -9.95 -49.56
N ALA A 593 5.33 -10.59 -49.73
CA ALA A 593 6.62 -10.15 -49.21
C ALA A 593 7.05 -8.77 -49.75
N THR A 594 7.74 -7.99 -48.92
CA THR A 594 8.66 -6.96 -49.43
C THR A 594 9.97 -7.63 -49.86
N THR A 595 10.81 -6.96 -50.66
CA THR A 595 12.08 -7.58 -51.12
C THR A 595 12.96 -7.96 -49.93
N GLY A 596 13.06 -9.27 -49.65
CA GLY A 596 13.86 -9.80 -48.55
C GLY A 596 13.10 -10.81 -47.68
N ASP A 597 11.77 -10.69 -47.60
CA ASP A 597 10.93 -11.58 -46.79
C ASP A 597 10.57 -12.85 -47.60
N ARG A 598 10.63 -14.02 -46.96
CA ARG A 598 10.12 -15.28 -47.51
C ARG A 598 9.99 -16.33 -46.41
N ASP A 599 8.97 -17.16 -46.51
CA ASP A 599 8.80 -18.31 -45.61
C ASP A 599 9.35 -19.58 -46.25
N THR A 600 9.91 -20.48 -45.44
CA THR A 600 10.31 -21.84 -45.85
C THR A 600 9.40 -22.83 -45.14
N ILE A 601 8.58 -23.56 -45.89
CA ILE A 601 7.74 -24.65 -45.38
C ILE A 601 8.54 -25.95 -45.52
N GLU A 602 8.88 -26.59 -44.40
CA GLU A 602 9.90 -27.64 -44.36
C GLU A 602 9.36 -29.05 -44.67
N ASP A 603 8.09 -29.33 -44.38
CA ASP A 603 7.53 -30.69 -44.37
C ASP A 603 6.13 -30.83 -45.01
N PHE A 604 5.72 -29.88 -45.85
CA PHE A 604 4.41 -29.86 -46.52
C PHE A 604 3.96 -31.23 -47.11
N GLU A 605 2.78 -31.70 -46.70
CA GLU A 605 2.14 -32.92 -47.18
C GLU A 605 1.03 -32.63 -48.21
N ASP A 606 1.31 -32.95 -49.48
CA ASP A 606 0.38 -32.80 -50.61
C ASP A 606 -0.98 -33.48 -50.36
N GLY A 607 -2.06 -32.74 -50.61
CA GLY A 607 -3.44 -33.19 -50.43
C GLY A 607 -3.92 -33.21 -48.97
N ILE A 608 -3.04 -32.96 -48.00
CA ILE A 608 -3.38 -32.84 -46.58
C ILE A 608 -3.27 -31.38 -46.15
N ASP A 609 -2.13 -30.75 -46.39
CA ASP A 609 -1.88 -29.37 -45.97
C ASP A 609 -2.45 -28.34 -46.95
N ARG A 610 -2.46 -27.08 -46.51
CA ARG A 610 -2.96 -25.93 -47.27
C ARG A 610 -2.04 -24.73 -47.16
N ILE A 611 -1.77 -24.10 -48.31
CA ILE A 611 -1.09 -22.82 -48.43
C ILE A 611 -2.15 -21.73 -48.58
N VAL A 612 -2.35 -20.94 -47.54
CA VAL A 612 -3.38 -19.89 -47.52
C VAL A 612 -2.78 -18.58 -48.01
N LEU A 613 -3.34 -18.02 -49.09
CA LEU A 613 -2.92 -16.73 -49.63
C LEU A 613 -3.59 -15.57 -48.89
N SER A 614 -2.79 -14.63 -48.41
CA SER A 614 -3.28 -13.41 -47.74
C SER A 614 -3.01 -12.13 -48.56
N GLY A 615 -3.69 -11.04 -48.18
CA GLY A 615 -3.53 -9.73 -48.84
C GLY A 615 -4.11 -9.70 -50.26
N ASP A 616 -3.29 -9.28 -51.24
CA ASP A 616 -3.67 -9.16 -52.65
C ASP A 616 -3.15 -10.30 -53.54
N LEU A 617 -2.66 -11.37 -52.91
CA LEU A 617 -2.24 -12.60 -53.57
C LEU A 617 -3.46 -13.39 -54.06
N SER A 618 -3.29 -14.06 -55.19
CA SER A 618 -4.26 -15.03 -55.71
C SER A 618 -3.50 -16.04 -56.56
N PHE A 619 -3.99 -17.27 -56.66
CA PHE A 619 -3.33 -18.35 -57.40
C PHE A 619 -2.95 -17.95 -58.84
N GLY A 620 -3.80 -17.17 -59.52
CA GLY A 620 -3.54 -16.70 -60.88
C GLY A 620 -2.30 -15.79 -61.03
N ASN A 621 -1.84 -15.17 -59.94
CA ASN A 621 -0.70 -14.26 -59.90
C ASN A 621 0.61 -14.96 -59.52
N LEU A 622 0.60 -16.26 -59.18
CA LEU A 622 1.78 -16.99 -58.71
C LEU A 622 2.51 -17.73 -59.83
N GLU A 623 3.85 -17.71 -59.81
CA GLU A 623 4.71 -18.62 -60.57
C GLU A 623 5.27 -19.68 -59.63
N ILE A 624 5.11 -20.95 -60.00
CA ILE A 624 5.50 -22.10 -59.18
C ILE A 624 6.47 -22.95 -60.00
N PHE A 625 7.69 -23.14 -59.50
CA PHE A 625 8.76 -23.85 -60.21
C PHE A 625 9.76 -24.49 -59.25
N ASN A 626 10.45 -25.53 -59.70
CA ASN A 626 11.46 -26.21 -58.87
C ASN A 626 12.66 -25.29 -58.58
N ASP A 627 13.13 -25.31 -57.33
CA ASP A 627 14.37 -24.63 -56.96
C ASP A 627 15.55 -25.22 -57.76
N PRO A 628 16.30 -24.40 -58.52
CA PRO A 628 17.43 -24.88 -59.30
C PRO A 628 18.66 -25.26 -58.44
N THR A 629 18.65 -24.91 -57.15
CA THR A 629 19.78 -25.05 -56.23
C THR A 629 19.58 -26.10 -55.13
N SER A 630 18.35 -26.48 -54.83
CA SER A 630 18.01 -27.50 -53.83
C SER A 630 16.74 -28.28 -54.22
N PRO A 631 16.49 -29.50 -53.67
CA PRO A 631 15.23 -30.19 -53.85
C PRO A 631 14.09 -29.45 -53.14
N GLY A 632 13.24 -28.74 -53.89
CA GLY A 632 12.07 -28.04 -53.38
C GLY A 632 11.37 -27.21 -54.46
N THR A 633 10.29 -26.54 -54.07
CA THR A 633 9.46 -25.68 -54.93
C THR A 633 9.56 -24.23 -54.49
N ILE A 634 9.73 -23.32 -55.45
CA ILE A 634 9.66 -21.87 -55.25
C ILE A 634 8.28 -21.38 -55.66
N ILE A 635 7.68 -20.55 -54.81
CA ILE A 635 6.46 -19.78 -55.09
C ILE A 635 6.84 -18.30 -55.21
N GLU A 636 6.60 -17.70 -56.37
CA GLU A 636 6.94 -16.32 -56.69
C GLU A 636 5.69 -15.52 -57.09
N ASP A 637 5.58 -14.26 -56.63
CA ASP A 637 4.58 -13.32 -57.16
C ASP A 637 5.05 -12.72 -58.49
N LYS A 638 4.39 -13.08 -59.60
CA LYS A 638 4.71 -12.63 -60.97
C LYS A 638 4.62 -11.10 -61.15
N ARG A 639 3.89 -10.41 -60.27
CA ARG A 639 3.70 -8.96 -60.37
C ARG A 639 4.95 -8.22 -59.92
N SER A 640 5.67 -8.77 -58.95
CA SER A 640 6.84 -8.16 -58.31
C SER A 640 8.15 -8.91 -58.59
N ASN A 641 8.08 -10.14 -59.11
CA ASN A 641 9.21 -11.08 -59.22
C ASN A 641 9.89 -11.32 -57.86
N THR A 642 9.09 -11.44 -56.80
CA THR A 642 9.57 -11.67 -55.44
C THR A 642 9.19 -13.09 -55.02
N VAL A 643 10.17 -13.86 -54.57
CA VAL A 643 9.95 -15.18 -53.95
C VAL A 643 9.25 -14.95 -52.63
N ILE A 644 8.06 -15.52 -52.47
CA ILE A 644 7.25 -15.37 -51.26
C ILE A 644 7.33 -16.60 -50.34
N ALA A 645 7.54 -17.79 -50.92
CA ALA A 645 7.70 -19.01 -50.15
C ALA A 645 8.57 -20.04 -50.87
N ILE A 646 9.23 -20.89 -50.09
CA ILE A 646 9.92 -22.10 -50.53
C ILE A 646 9.25 -23.28 -49.84
N VAL A 647 8.87 -24.31 -50.61
CA VAL A 647 8.34 -25.56 -50.08
C VAL A 647 9.42 -26.64 -50.25
N SER A 648 10.04 -27.04 -49.15
CA SER A 648 11.13 -28.01 -49.12
C SER A 648 10.65 -29.40 -49.53
N GLY A 649 11.46 -30.14 -50.29
CA GLY A 649 11.23 -31.57 -50.55
C GLY A 649 10.06 -31.93 -51.50
N VAL A 650 9.21 -30.97 -51.86
CA VAL A 650 8.06 -31.17 -52.77
C VAL A 650 8.41 -30.69 -54.18
N ASP A 651 8.08 -31.48 -55.21
CA ASP A 651 8.23 -31.08 -56.61
C ASP A 651 7.08 -30.17 -57.05
N ALA A 652 7.40 -29.13 -57.81
CA ALA A 652 6.46 -28.09 -58.23
C ALA A 652 5.27 -28.62 -59.05
N SER A 653 5.41 -29.79 -59.67
CA SER A 653 4.30 -30.43 -60.40
C SER A 653 3.23 -31.04 -59.50
N LEU A 654 3.50 -31.19 -58.20
CA LEU A 654 2.55 -31.69 -57.21
C LEU A 654 1.73 -30.57 -56.57
N ILE A 655 2.24 -29.34 -56.52
CA ILE A 655 1.51 -28.19 -55.97
C ILE A 655 0.49 -27.67 -57.00
N THR A 656 -0.79 -27.75 -56.67
CA THR A 656 -1.94 -27.40 -57.53
C THR A 656 -2.84 -26.33 -56.91
N GLU A 657 -3.84 -25.85 -57.65
CA GLU A 657 -4.85 -24.91 -57.12
C GLU A 657 -5.66 -25.51 -55.96
N ALA A 658 -5.68 -26.83 -55.76
CA ALA A 658 -6.40 -27.45 -54.64
C ALA A 658 -5.66 -27.34 -53.29
N ASP A 659 -4.36 -27.03 -53.35
CA ASP A 659 -3.49 -26.85 -52.19
C ASP A 659 -3.54 -25.40 -51.67
N PHE A 660 -4.19 -24.50 -52.40
CA PHE A 660 -4.47 -23.10 -52.03
C PHE A 660 -5.96 -22.89 -51.74
#